data_AF-A0A954P6J7-F1
#
_entry.id   AF-A0A954P6J7-F1
#
_cell.length_a   1.000
_cell.length_b   1.000
_cell.length_c   1.000
_cell.angle_alpha   90.00
_cell.angle_beta   90.00
_cell.angle_gamma   90.00
#
_symmetry.space_group_name_H-M   'P 1'
#
loop_
_entity.id
_entity.type
_entity.pdbx_description
1 polymer ?
#
loop_
_entity_poly.entity_id
_entity_poly.type
_entity_poly.pdbx_seq_one_letter_code
_entity_poly.pdbx_strand_id
1 'polypeptide(L)'
;DLATTTELQRRVRAFHSADHSSNPAESASRLADLERDLYGRRDPTGDEREFDSRTDSRILLSELDSWSRLAETFGLENTAEEARQITADHLMRLACAWRESVRSMVDRCEPDDCFHGLLSTTRRQLELHRRCPTGCEAGYEALQESRQMLRDALLQSLAESAPDLTRRKEWTVALVDRGDMILTAVDGQPPARASEVLKLVSDDLQWHMQHIERRFGPLRRRLARKNRRLAAERQERRLQGRLEEKFGRKFVARSERVVLILIVLVLVLMTLEYTLQLSPRVIHWFNLIDAMCCVVFLTEFGIKLTLAPGRTTWFRRHVLIDLIPAIPIGLIATGLESAAGVDAIRAGRVSRFLRLPRLARYVRIVRPAVRLIRGFGLLARGLDRLARQYGHILNQNVILYPTRQELQRSEQLLDARRSIISELRNEISSCWRELLTLAEEEHQPGIAACRLAVFRTELADAAHAHESVDVAAAEDVREIPAGILIEQLASATSQSLEATLGSPLIAQLSRMLRVLGRPPMRWLPVIASVVPPINAGMSDADATVAASRRLGAVLRRYHNIWFWVADLYGTVTPSQFVDRVGTTLVNSSFRPAYRLALFGGFFLLTDLVLRLTNIRALEPIKRSLNTYVGHTVLVMGGTCFVILLFGFWLKRMAREAT
;
A
#
# COMPACT_ATOMS: atom_id res chain seq x y z
N ASP A 1 -15.53 2.74 -38.00
CA ASP A 1 -15.30 2.41 -36.58
C ASP A 1 -15.91 3.40 -35.60
N LEU A 2 -15.59 4.70 -35.64
CA LEU A 2 -16.25 5.66 -34.74
C LEU A 2 -17.78 5.72 -34.95
N ALA A 3 -18.22 5.62 -36.20
CA ALA A 3 -19.63 5.52 -36.57
C ALA A 3 -20.29 4.23 -36.05
N THR A 4 -19.59 3.09 -36.10
CA THR A 4 -20.12 1.82 -35.58
C THR A 4 -20.22 1.88 -34.06
N THR A 5 -19.18 2.32 -33.35
CA THR A 5 -19.21 2.48 -31.88
C THR A 5 -20.33 3.42 -31.43
N THR A 6 -20.53 4.52 -32.14
CA THR A 6 -21.66 5.45 -31.88
C THR A 6 -23.02 4.75 -32.08
N GLU A 7 -23.15 3.89 -33.09
CA GLU A 7 -24.38 3.10 -33.31
C GLU A 7 -24.64 2.11 -32.17
N LEU A 8 -23.60 1.41 -31.69
CA LEU A 8 -23.74 0.52 -30.53
C LEU A 8 -24.14 1.30 -29.28
N GLN A 9 -23.56 2.47 -29.05
CA GLN A 9 -23.96 3.35 -27.96
C GLN A 9 -25.43 3.77 -28.07
N ARG A 10 -25.92 4.09 -29.27
CA ARG A 10 -27.33 4.39 -29.48
C ARG A 10 -28.21 3.18 -29.16
N ARG A 11 -27.83 1.98 -29.59
CA ARG A 11 -28.57 0.74 -29.31
C ARG A 11 -28.59 0.38 -27.83
N VAL A 12 -27.48 0.56 -27.10
CA VAL A 12 -27.42 0.34 -25.64
C VAL A 12 -28.33 1.33 -24.91
N ARG A 13 -28.30 2.62 -25.27
CA ARG A 13 -29.21 3.63 -24.68
C ARG A 13 -30.68 3.36 -25.02
N ALA A 14 -30.96 2.92 -26.24
CA ALA A 14 -32.29 2.52 -26.64
C ALA A 14 -32.78 1.28 -25.87
N PHE A 15 -31.88 0.34 -25.57
CA PHE A 15 -32.18 -0.78 -24.69
C PHE A 15 -32.52 -0.26 -23.29
N HIS A 16 -31.65 0.55 -22.67
CA HIS A 16 -31.84 1.06 -21.32
C HIS A 16 -33.13 1.88 -21.10
N SER A 17 -33.70 2.46 -22.16
CA SER A 17 -34.97 3.22 -22.09
C SER A 17 -36.22 2.39 -22.35
N ALA A 18 -36.08 1.12 -22.75
CA ALA A 18 -37.22 0.24 -23.03
C ALA A 18 -37.76 -0.41 -21.74
N ASP A 19 -39.07 -0.68 -21.71
CA ASP A 19 -39.67 -1.46 -20.63
C ASP A 19 -39.43 -2.96 -20.87
N HIS A 20 -38.57 -3.54 -20.04
CA HIS A 20 -38.14 -4.94 -20.13
C HIS A 20 -39.04 -5.92 -19.36
N SER A 21 -40.04 -5.42 -18.62
CA SER A 21 -40.86 -6.26 -17.73
C SER A 21 -41.74 -7.27 -18.49
N SER A 22 -42.13 -6.97 -19.72
CA SER A 22 -43.08 -7.77 -20.49
C SER A 22 -42.50 -9.04 -21.13
N ASN A 23 -41.21 -9.07 -21.46
CA ASN A 23 -40.53 -10.23 -22.05
C ASN A 23 -39.03 -10.26 -21.67
N PRO A 24 -38.68 -10.79 -20.49
CA PRO A 24 -37.30 -10.80 -20.01
C PRO A 24 -36.38 -11.69 -20.85
N ALA A 25 -36.90 -12.77 -21.44
CA ALA A 25 -36.11 -13.69 -22.27
C ALA A 25 -35.68 -13.04 -23.60
N GLU A 26 -36.58 -12.32 -24.27
CA GLU A 26 -36.26 -11.57 -25.49
C GLU A 26 -35.28 -10.43 -25.17
N SER A 27 -35.47 -9.73 -24.05
CA SER A 27 -34.56 -8.67 -23.59
C SER A 27 -33.15 -9.23 -23.32
N ALA A 28 -33.04 -10.41 -22.70
CA ALA A 28 -31.76 -11.07 -22.48
C ALA A 28 -31.07 -11.45 -23.79
N SER A 29 -31.81 -11.98 -24.78
CA SER A 29 -31.26 -12.29 -26.10
C SER A 29 -30.73 -11.04 -26.81
N ARG A 30 -31.51 -9.95 -26.81
CA ARG A 30 -31.10 -8.68 -27.42
C ARG A 30 -29.87 -8.09 -26.75
N LEU A 31 -29.76 -8.22 -25.43
CA LEU A 31 -28.60 -7.74 -24.68
C LEU A 31 -27.37 -8.62 -24.93
N ALA A 32 -27.54 -9.94 -25.06
CA ALA A 32 -26.49 -10.86 -25.47
C ALA A 32 -25.94 -10.51 -26.86
N ASP A 33 -26.79 -10.12 -27.80
CA ASP A 33 -26.35 -9.67 -29.13
C ASP A 33 -25.57 -8.35 -29.06
N LEU A 34 -25.99 -7.40 -28.22
CA LEU A 34 -25.24 -6.16 -27.98
C LEU A 34 -23.87 -6.42 -27.35
N GLU A 35 -23.79 -7.38 -26.42
CA GLU A 35 -22.55 -7.76 -25.75
C GLU A 35 -21.60 -8.50 -26.73
N ARG A 36 -22.11 -9.41 -27.57
CA ARG A 36 -21.33 -10.02 -28.67
C ARG A 36 -20.87 -8.98 -29.68
N ASP A 37 -21.73 -8.05 -30.07
CA ASP A 37 -21.38 -6.95 -30.98
C ASP A 37 -20.27 -6.07 -30.38
N LEU A 38 -20.26 -5.88 -29.05
CA LEU A 38 -19.19 -5.16 -28.35
C LEU A 38 -17.87 -5.94 -28.42
N TYR A 39 -17.87 -7.24 -28.14
CA TYR A 39 -16.65 -8.06 -28.15
C TYR A 39 -16.11 -8.35 -29.55
N GLY A 40 -16.99 -8.48 -30.55
CA GLY A 40 -16.60 -8.62 -31.96
C GLY A 40 -15.92 -7.37 -32.54
N ARG A 41 -16.08 -6.21 -31.90
CA ARG A 41 -15.43 -4.96 -32.29
C ARG A 41 -14.06 -4.85 -31.63
N ARG A 42 -13.08 -5.55 -32.21
CA ARG A 42 -11.67 -5.32 -31.90
C ARG A 42 -11.30 -3.87 -32.22
N ASP A 43 -10.50 -3.24 -31.34
CA ASP A 43 -10.06 -1.86 -31.51
C ASP A 43 -9.28 -1.71 -32.83
N PRO A 44 -9.79 -0.95 -33.80
CA PRO A 44 -9.19 -0.87 -35.14
C PRO A 44 -8.09 0.19 -35.24
N THR A 45 -7.69 0.85 -34.13
CA THR A 45 -6.61 1.86 -34.15
C THR A 45 -5.21 1.31 -34.41
N GLY A 46 -5.10 0.12 -35.01
CA GLY A 46 -4.09 -0.09 -36.05
C GLY A 46 -2.65 -0.01 -35.57
N ASP A 47 -2.33 -0.73 -34.49
CA ASP A 47 -1.04 -1.39 -34.42
C ASP A 47 -1.32 -2.88 -34.25
N GLU A 48 -1.48 -3.58 -35.38
CA GLU A 48 -1.72 -5.03 -35.49
C GLU A 48 -0.67 -5.88 -34.75
N ARG A 49 0.38 -5.26 -34.20
CA ARG A 49 1.48 -5.94 -33.54
C ARG A 49 1.36 -6.09 -32.03
N GLU A 50 0.46 -5.40 -31.32
CA GLU A 50 0.56 -5.44 -29.85
C GLU A 50 -0.71 -5.19 -29.03
N PHE A 51 -1.87 -4.89 -29.62
CA PHE A 51 -3.11 -4.86 -28.84
C PHE A 51 -3.59 -6.29 -28.53
N ASP A 52 -3.00 -6.80 -27.47
CA ASP A 52 -2.87 -8.18 -27.01
C ASP A 52 -4.24 -8.86 -26.80
N SER A 53 -4.51 -9.95 -27.53
CA SER A 53 -5.67 -10.84 -27.32
C SER A 53 -5.77 -11.35 -25.85
N ARG A 54 -4.70 -11.21 -25.06
CA ARG A 54 -4.70 -11.40 -23.60
C ARG A 54 -5.52 -10.38 -22.82
N THR A 55 -5.58 -9.14 -23.29
CA THR A 55 -6.32 -8.07 -22.61
C THR A 55 -7.81 -8.41 -22.60
N ASP A 56 -8.33 -8.90 -23.72
CA ASP A 56 -9.73 -9.30 -23.85
C ASP A 56 -10.05 -10.51 -22.97
N SER A 57 -9.22 -11.57 -23.00
CA SER A 57 -9.43 -12.74 -22.13
C SER A 57 -9.45 -12.36 -20.65
N ARG A 58 -8.55 -11.47 -20.21
CA ARG A 58 -8.50 -11.06 -18.79
C ARG A 58 -9.70 -10.24 -18.36
N ILE A 59 -10.17 -9.37 -19.23
CA ILE A 59 -11.38 -8.58 -19.02
C ILE A 59 -12.58 -9.52 -18.94
N LEU A 60 -12.77 -10.40 -19.92
CA LEU A 60 -13.85 -11.39 -19.94
C LEU A 60 -13.85 -12.24 -18.66
N LEU A 61 -12.70 -12.76 -18.25
CA LEU A 61 -12.58 -13.52 -17.01
C LEU A 61 -12.87 -12.66 -15.76
N SER A 62 -12.61 -11.35 -15.80
CA SER A 62 -12.95 -10.43 -14.69
C SER A 62 -14.45 -10.15 -14.63
N GLU A 63 -15.10 -10.02 -15.79
CA GLU A 63 -16.54 -9.84 -15.90
C GLU A 63 -17.29 -11.11 -15.50
N LEU A 64 -16.79 -12.28 -15.90
CA LEU A 64 -17.31 -13.58 -15.49
C LEU A 64 -17.22 -13.79 -13.97
N ASP A 65 -16.13 -13.37 -13.32
CA ASP A 65 -15.99 -13.37 -11.86
C ASP A 65 -16.99 -12.41 -11.17
N SER A 66 -17.20 -11.22 -11.77
CA SER A 66 -18.22 -10.27 -11.31
C SER A 66 -19.63 -10.87 -11.44
N TRP A 67 -19.91 -11.55 -12.55
CA TRP A 67 -21.17 -12.21 -12.83
C TRP A 67 -21.44 -13.38 -11.89
N SER A 68 -20.43 -14.22 -11.62
CA SER A 68 -20.52 -15.32 -10.65
C SER A 68 -20.95 -14.80 -9.26
N ARG A 69 -20.32 -13.74 -8.76
CA ARG A 69 -20.71 -13.09 -7.48
C ARG A 69 -22.12 -12.50 -7.50
N LEU A 70 -22.54 -11.95 -8.64
CA LEU A 70 -23.89 -11.44 -8.79
C LEU A 70 -24.91 -12.59 -8.73
N ALA A 71 -24.67 -13.67 -9.47
CA ALA A 71 -25.51 -14.86 -9.45
C ALA A 71 -25.67 -15.44 -8.03
N GLU A 72 -24.59 -15.50 -7.23
CA GLU A 72 -24.66 -15.90 -5.81
C GLU A 72 -25.57 -14.99 -4.98
N THR A 73 -25.55 -13.68 -5.24
CA THR A 73 -26.39 -12.70 -4.52
C THR A 73 -27.88 -12.91 -4.80
N PHE A 74 -28.22 -13.45 -5.97
CA PHE A 74 -29.59 -13.81 -6.38
C PHE A 74 -29.94 -15.28 -6.07
N GLY A 75 -29.08 -16.03 -5.36
CA GLY A 75 -29.34 -17.45 -5.05
C GLY A 75 -29.21 -18.40 -6.24
N LEU A 76 -28.59 -17.98 -7.34
CA LEU A 76 -28.37 -18.77 -8.55
C LEU A 76 -27.07 -19.58 -8.46
N GLU A 77 -26.99 -20.51 -7.51
CA GLU A 77 -25.76 -21.27 -7.20
C GLU A 77 -25.22 -22.06 -8.40
N ASN A 78 -26.11 -22.69 -9.19
CA ASN A 78 -25.73 -23.46 -10.38
C ASN A 78 -25.05 -22.58 -11.44
N THR A 79 -25.59 -21.39 -11.70
CA THR A 79 -25.01 -20.41 -12.63
C THR A 79 -23.65 -19.92 -12.13
N ALA A 80 -23.53 -19.65 -10.82
CA ALA A 80 -22.27 -19.22 -10.24
C ALA A 80 -21.18 -20.30 -10.36
N GLU A 81 -21.55 -21.57 -10.18
CA GLU A 81 -20.66 -22.72 -10.37
C GLU A 81 -20.30 -22.93 -11.84
N GLU A 82 -21.26 -22.82 -12.77
CA GLU A 82 -21.00 -22.89 -14.20
C GLU A 82 -20.03 -21.79 -14.67
N ALA A 83 -20.17 -20.56 -14.15
CA ALA A 83 -19.23 -19.47 -14.41
C ALA A 83 -17.80 -19.79 -13.94
N ARG A 84 -17.67 -20.42 -12.77
CA ARG A 84 -16.38 -20.88 -12.23
C ARG A 84 -15.80 -22.01 -13.08
N GLN A 85 -16.64 -22.96 -13.53
CA GLN A 85 -16.22 -24.04 -14.41
C GLN A 85 -15.73 -23.52 -15.76
N ILE A 86 -16.45 -22.57 -16.38
CA ILE A 86 -16.01 -21.91 -17.63
C ILE A 86 -14.63 -21.26 -17.45
N THR A 87 -14.42 -20.58 -16.32
CA THR A 87 -13.13 -19.98 -15.96
C THR A 87 -12.03 -21.04 -15.84
N ALA A 88 -12.31 -22.14 -15.13
CA ALA A 88 -11.38 -23.25 -14.94
C ALA A 88 -11.00 -23.93 -16.26
N ASP A 89 -11.98 -24.24 -17.10
CA ASP A 89 -11.77 -24.88 -18.41
C ASP A 89 -10.95 -24.00 -19.35
N HIS A 90 -11.22 -22.69 -19.37
CA HIS A 90 -10.46 -21.75 -20.18
C HIS A 90 -9.00 -21.65 -19.70
N LEU A 91 -8.77 -21.51 -18.39
CA LEU A 91 -7.40 -21.44 -17.85
C LEU A 91 -6.63 -22.75 -18.01
N MET A 92 -7.31 -23.89 -17.92
CA MET A 92 -6.71 -25.20 -18.20
C MET A 92 -6.29 -25.30 -19.68
N ARG A 93 -7.15 -24.88 -20.62
CA ARG A 93 -6.79 -24.82 -22.05
C ARG A 93 -5.58 -23.92 -22.30
N LEU A 94 -5.54 -22.74 -21.67
CA LEU A 94 -4.38 -21.85 -21.75
C LEU A 94 -3.10 -22.46 -21.16
N ALA A 95 -3.20 -23.21 -20.07
CA ALA A 95 -2.06 -23.91 -19.48
C ALA A 95 -1.52 -25.02 -20.40
N CYS A 96 -2.40 -25.80 -21.02
CA CYS A 96 -2.03 -26.83 -21.99
C CYS A 96 -1.41 -26.23 -23.26
N ALA A 97 -2.01 -25.18 -23.82
CA ALA A 97 -1.47 -24.47 -24.97
C ALA A 97 -0.10 -23.85 -24.66
N TRP A 98 0.07 -23.30 -23.45
CA TRP A 98 1.36 -22.79 -23.00
C TRP A 98 2.43 -23.87 -22.89
N ARG A 99 2.08 -25.08 -22.42
CA ARG A 99 3.02 -26.21 -22.39
C ARG A 99 3.51 -26.59 -23.79
N GLU A 100 2.64 -26.59 -24.78
CA GLU A 100 3.03 -26.86 -26.17
C GLU A 100 3.93 -25.75 -26.73
N SER A 101 3.61 -24.49 -26.43
CA SER A 101 4.50 -23.36 -26.77
C SER A 101 5.86 -23.45 -26.06
N VAL A 102 5.91 -23.98 -24.83
CA VAL A 102 7.17 -24.21 -24.11
C VAL A 102 8.00 -25.31 -24.77
N ARG A 103 7.39 -26.36 -25.31
CA ARG A 103 8.13 -27.39 -26.08
C ARG A 103 8.82 -26.76 -27.28
N SER A 104 8.09 -25.98 -28.07
CA SER A 104 8.69 -25.30 -29.23
C SER A 104 9.73 -24.25 -28.86
N MET A 105 9.57 -23.54 -27.74
CA MET A 105 10.60 -22.62 -27.21
C MET A 105 11.88 -23.38 -26.79
N VAL A 106 11.73 -24.51 -26.09
CA VAL A 106 12.86 -25.33 -25.63
C VAL A 106 13.67 -25.86 -26.82
N ASP A 107 13.00 -26.24 -27.92
CA ASP A 107 13.67 -26.72 -29.14
C ASP A 107 14.55 -25.65 -29.82
N ARG A 108 14.26 -24.35 -29.62
CA ARG A 108 15.08 -23.24 -30.17
C ARG A 108 16.32 -22.93 -29.33
N CYS A 109 16.41 -23.45 -28.10
CA CYS A 109 17.57 -23.36 -27.20
C CYS A 109 18.12 -21.96 -26.86
N GLU A 110 17.40 -20.86 -27.11
CA GLU A 110 17.86 -19.54 -26.71
C GLU A 110 17.71 -19.32 -25.19
N PRO A 111 18.78 -18.93 -24.45
CA PRO A 111 18.71 -18.76 -23.00
C PRO A 111 17.71 -17.69 -22.55
N ASP A 112 17.61 -16.59 -23.32
CA ASP A 112 16.72 -15.47 -22.99
C ASP A 112 15.25 -15.89 -23.13
N ASP A 113 14.89 -16.58 -24.23
CA ASP A 113 13.57 -17.19 -24.42
C ASP A 113 13.21 -18.15 -23.27
N CYS A 114 14.13 -19.02 -22.87
CA CYS A 114 13.89 -19.95 -21.77
C CYS A 114 13.67 -19.21 -20.44
N PHE A 115 14.45 -18.16 -20.17
CA PHE A 115 14.33 -17.35 -18.97
C PHE A 115 13.00 -16.56 -18.95
N HIS A 116 12.64 -15.88 -20.04
CA HIS A 116 11.37 -15.17 -20.15
C HIS A 116 10.17 -16.13 -20.13
N GLY A 117 10.30 -17.30 -20.77
CA GLY A 117 9.35 -18.41 -20.67
C GLY A 117 9.14 -18.86 -19.22
N LEU A 118 10.22 -18.95 -18.43
CA LEU A 118 10.14 -19.27 -17.00
C LEU A 118 9.33 -18.21 -16.27
N LEU A 119 9.58 -16.92 -16.58
CA LEU A 119 8.83 -15.84 -15.96
C LEU A 119 7.33 -15.89 -16.32
N SER A 120 7.02 -16.13 -17.59
CA SER A 120 5.65 -16.28 -18.09
C SER A 120 4.91 -17.48 -17.50
N THR A 121 5.61 -18.59 -17.29
CA THR A 121 5.04 -19.80 -16.70
C THR A 121 4.61 -19.56 -15.26
N THR A 122 5.51 -19.00 -14.44
CA THR A 122 5.17 -18.61 -13.07
C THR A 122 4.01 -17.61 -13.07
N ARG A 123 3.90 -16.72 -14.07
CA ARG A 123 2.82 -15.71 -14.12
C ARG A 123 1.47 -16.37 -14.39
N ARG A 124 1.42 -17.30 -15.34
CA ARG A 124 0.23 -18.11 -15.63
C ARG A 124 -0.17 -18.95 -14.44
N GLN A 125 0.80 -19.50 -13.71
CA GLN A 125 0.53 -20.25 -12.48
C GLN A 125 -0.11 -19.36 -11.41
N LEU A 126 0.34 -18.11 -11.27
CA LEU A 126 -0.27 -17.13 -10.37
C LEU A 126 -1.67 -16.71 -10.80
N GLU A 127 -1.93 -16.60 -12.10
CA GLU A 127 -3.26 -16.31 -12.65
C GLU A 127 -4.22 -17.50 -12.46
N LEU A 128 -3.73 -18.73 -12.66
CA LEU A 128 -4.47 -19.97 -12.40
C LEU A 128 -4.81 -20.09 -10.92
N HIS A 129 -3.83 -19.87 -10.02
CA HIS A 129 -4.08 -19.69 -8.59
C HIS A 129 -5.18 -18.65 -8.44
N ARG A 130 -4.88 -17.39 -8.78
CA ARG A 130 -5.82 -16.27 -9.03
C ARG A 130 -7.30 -16.64 -8.98
N ARG A 131 -7.69 -17.38 -10.00
CA ARG A 131 -9.09 -17.55 -10.40
C ARG A 131 -9.64 -18.93 -10.04
N CYS A 132 -8.79 -19.95 -9.95
CA CYS A 132 -9.20 -21.33 -9.68
C CYS A 132 -8.40 -21.94 -8.52
N PRO A 133 -8.78 -21.63 -7.26
CA PRO A 133 -8.10 -22.18 -6.09
C PRO A 133 -8.30 -23.70 -5.94
N THR A 134 -9.40 -24.24 -6.47
CA THR A 134 -9.77 -25.66 -6.42
C THR A 134 -10.10 -26.16 -7.83
N GLY A 135 -9.83 -27.44 -8.11
CA GLY A 135 -10.30 -28.10 -9.35
C GLY A 135 -9.42 -27.94 -10.60
N CYS A 136 -8.24 -27.33 -10.51
CA CYS A 136 -7.32 -27.16 -11.64
C CYS A 136 -5.97 -27.87 -11.48
N GLU A 137 -5.94 -29.04 -10.83
CA GLU A 137 -4.70 -29.81 -10.58
C GLU A 137 -3.92 -30.08 -11.88
N ALA A 138 -4.61 -30.52 -12.93
CA ALA A 138 -4.01 -30.74 -14.24
C ALA A 138 -3.35 -29.48 -14.84
N GLY A 139 -3.96 -28.31 -14.65
CA GLY A 139 -3.39 -27.04 -15.08
C GLY A 139 -2.12 -26.66 -14.29
N TYR A 140 -2.10 -26.92 -12.98
CA TYR A 140 -0.90 -26.72 -12.16
C TYR A 140 0.22 -27.68 -12.53
N GLU A 141 -0.10 -28.95 -12.76
CA GLU A 141 0.85 -29.97 -13.20
C GLU A 141 1.47 -29.59 -14.55
N ALA A 142 0.65 -29.19 -15.53
CA ALA A 142 1.12 -28.75 -16.84
C ALA A 142 2.07 -27.54 -16.73
N LEU A 143 1.73 -26.54 -15.92
CA LEU A 143 2.61 -25.37 -15.71
C LEU A 143 3.87 -25.71 -14.92
N GLN A 144 3.80 -26.65 -13.97
CA GLN A 144 4.98 -27.12 -13.24
C GLN A 144 5.93 -27.92 -14.14
N GLU A 145 5.40 -28.76 -15.02
CA GLU A 145 6.14 -29.48 -16.06
C GLU A 145 6.84 -28.47 -16.99
N SER A 146 6.11 -27.51 -17.54
CA SER A 146 6.67 -26.43 -18.37
C SER A 146 7.80 -25.68 -17.66
N ARG A 147 7.62 -25.36 -16.37
CA ARG A 147 8.63 -24.68 -15.56
C ARG A 147 9.90 -25.51 -15.42
N GLN A 148 9.76 -26.83 -15.26
CA GLN A 148 10.89 -27.74 -15.15
C GLN A 148 11.61 -27.89 -16.48
N MET A 149 10.88 -28.07 -17.59
CA MET A 149 11.43 -28.11 -18.95
C MET A 149 12.27 -26.87 -19.26
N LEU A 150 11.74 -25.68 -18.98
CA LEU A 150 12.44 -24.41 -19.20
C LEU A 150 13.70 -24.27 -18.34
N ARG A 151 13.68 -24.78 -17.09
CA ARG A 151 14.86 -24.77 -16.22
C ARG A 151 15.95 -25.69 -16.72
N ASP A 152 15.58 -26.88 -17.17
CA ASP A 152 16.51 -27.88 -17.68
C ASP A 152 17.13 -27.42 -19.01
N ALA A 153 16.30 -26.90 -19.93
CA ALA A 153 16.77 -26.30 -21.18
C ALA A 153 17.69 -25.10 -20.95
N LEU A 154 17.33 -24.20 -20.02
CA LEU A 154 18.17 -23.06 -19.66
C LEU A 154 19.51 -23.54 -19.08
N LEU A 155 19.51 -24.54 -18.19
CA LEU A 155 20.75 -25.09 -17.64
C LEU A 155 21.64 -25.73 -18.71
N GLN A 156 21.05 -26.45 -19.67
CA GLN A 156 21.76 -27.04 -20.79
C GLN A 156 22.40 -25.95 -21.66
N SER A 157 21.62 -24.95 -22.08
CA SER A 157 22.10 -23.81 -22.87
C SER A 157 23.23 -23.02 -22.16
N LEU A 158 23.11 -22.84 -20.84
CA LEU A 158 24.15 -22.19 -20.01
C LEU A 158 25.42 -23.03 -19.85
N ALA A 159 25.34 -24.36 -19.98
CA ALA A 159 26.51 -25.24 -19.96
C ALA A 159 27.31 -25.13 -21.26
N GLU A 160 26.63 -24.89 -22.38
CA GLU A 160 27.24 -24.65 -23.70
C GLU A 160 27.82 -23.24 -23.80
N SER A 161 27.08 -22.24 -23.31
CA SER A 161 27.48 -20.82 -23.37
C SER A 161 27.14 -20.08 -22.08
N ALA A 162 28.17 -19.74 -21.31
CA ALA A 162 28.00 -18.96 -20.09
C ALA A 162 27.47 -17.54 -20.42
N PRO A 163 26.46 -17.04 -19.70
CA PRO A 163 25.87 -15.75 -19.98
C PRO A 163 26.82 -14.64 -19.53
N ASP A 164 26.85 -13.56 -20.28
CA ASP A 164 27.67 -12.40 -19.95
C ASP A 164 27.16 -11.69 -18.67
N LEU A 165 27.85 -10.64 -18.24
CA LEU A 165 27.44 -9.91 -17.04
C LEU A 165 26.15 -9.10 -17.27
N THR A 166 25.92 -8.61 -18.49
CA THR A 166 24.80 -7.75 -18.84
C THR A 166 23.49 -8.53 -18.78
N ARG A 167 23.42 -9.67 -19.46
CA ARG A 167 22.27 -10.58 -19.46
C ARG A 167 21.94 -11.08 -18.06
N ARG A 168 22.96 -11.48 -17.27
CA ARG A 168 22.74 -11.88 -15.86
C ARG A 168 22.18 -10.75 -15.00
N LYS A 169 22.63 -9.51 -15.23
CA LYS A 169 22.09 -8.33 -14.53
C LYS A 169 20.63 -8.10 -14.90
N GLU A 170 20.27 -8.19 -16.18
CA GLU A 170 18.89 -8.05 -16.66
C GLU A 170 17.97 -9.12 -16.07
N TRP A 171 18.38 -10.39 -16.11
CA TRP A 171 17.64 -11.49 -15.48
C TRP A 171 17.47 -11.30 -13.97
N THR A 172 18.53 -10.84 -13.29
CA THR A 172 18.46 -10.53 -11.86
C THR A 172 17.49 -9.38 -11.58
N VAL A 173 17.47 -8.35 -12.41
CA VAL A 173 16.55 -7.21 -12.29
C VAL A 173 15.11 -7.68 -12.47
N ALA A 174 14.81 -8.39 -13.56
CA ALA A 174 13.47 -8.92 -13.84
C ALA A 174 12.93 -9.79 -12.70
N LEU A 175 13.75 -10.67 -12.11
CA LEU A 175 13.34 -11.49 -10.96
C LEU A 175 13.10 -10.68 -9.68
N VAL A 176 13.89 -9.64 -9.45
CA VAL A 176 13.72 -8.74 -8.30
C VAL A 176 12.44 -7.94 -8.45
N ASP A 177 12.23 -7.34 -9.61
CA ASP A 177 11.09 -6.47 -9.91
C ASP A 177 9.79 -7.29 -9.82
N ARG A 178 9.79 -8.50 -10.40
CA ARG A 178 8.71 -9.46 -10.18
C ARG A 178 8.45 -9.72 -8.70
N GLY A 179 9.50 -9.93 -7.91
CA GLY A 179 9.36 -10.11 -6.48
C GLY A 179 8.74 -8.88 -5.79
N ASP A 180 8.96 -7.65 -6.26
CA ASP A 180 8.30 -6.44 -5.74
C ASP A 180 6.84 -6.42 -6.15
N MET A 181 6.54 -6.68 -7.42
CA MET A 181 5.17 -6.80 -7.91
C MET A 181 4.35 -7.85 -7.14
N ILE A 182 4.95 -8.99 -6.80
CA ILE A 182 4.25 -10.06 -6.09
C ILE A 182 4.05 -9.73 -4.61
N LEU A 183 4.99 -9.08 -3.93
CA LEU A 183 4.72 -8.53 -2.59
C LEU A 183 3.49 -7.61 -2.61
N THR A 184 3.37 -6.83 -3.68
CA THR A 184 2.25 -5.93 -3.89
C THR A 184 0.95 -6.68 -4.27
N ALA A 185 1.04 -7.78 -5.00
CA ALA A 185 -0.13 -8.54 -5.44
C ALA A 185 -0.77 -9.40 -4.35
N VAL A 186 -0.02 -9.79 -3.32
CA VAL A 186 -0.51 -10.71 -2.28
C VAL A 186 -1.24 -10.04 -1.13
N ASP A 187 -1.16 -8.71 -1.00
CA ASP A 187 -1.74 -7.99 0.15
C ASP A 187 -3.25 -8.19 0.31
N GLY A 188 -3.99 -8.31 -0.79
CA GLY A 188 -5.43 -8.56 -0.80
C GLY A 188 -5.84 -10.04 -0.85
N GLN A 189 -4.89 -10.96 -0.86
CA GLN A 189 -5.17 -12.39 -1.03
C GLN A 189 -5.36 -13.11 0.32
N PRO A 190 -6.17 -14.19 0.36
CA PRO A 190 -6.23 -15.07 1.52
C PRO A 190 -4.83 -15.52 1.97
N PRO A 191 -4.53 -15.62 3.28
CA PRO A 191 -3.16 -15.80 3.74
C PRO A 191 -2.48 -17.11 3.26
N ALA A 192 -3.24 -18.20 3.14
CA ALA A 192 -2.74 -19.47 2.60
C ALA A 192 -2.24 -19.30 1.15
N ARG A 193 -3.10 -18.71 0.31
CA ARG A 193 -2.81 -18.39 -1.08
C ARG A 193 -1.62 -17.44 -1.24
N ALA A 194 -1.62 -16.34 -0.48
CA ALA A 194 -0.51 -15.39 -0.46
C ALA A 194 0.82 -16.09 -0.14
N SER A 195 0.83 -17.01 0.83
CA SER A 195 2.01 -17.81 1.18
C SER A 195 2.49 -18.72 0.04
N GLU A 196 1.57 -19.34 -0.71
CA GLU A 196 1.90 -20.19 -1.86
C GLU A 196 2.47 -19.38 -3.02
N VAL A 197 1.86 -18.26 -3.35
CA VAL A 197 2.34 -17.32 -4.36
C VAL A 197 3.76 -16.81 -4.02
N LEU A 198 3.99 -16.43 -2.76
CA LEU A 198 5.32 -16.00 -2.30
C LEU A 198 6.34 -17.14 -2.33
N LYS A 199 5.91 -18.38 -2.02
CA LYS A 199 6.76 -19.58 -2.15
C LYS A 199 7.22 -19.72 -3.59
N LEU A 200 6.30 -19.65 -4.54
CA LEU A 200 6.59 -19.91 -5.95
C LEU A 200 7.72 -19.02 -6.48
N VAL A 201 7.64 -17.71 -6.22
CA VAL A 201 8.67 -16.74 -6.64
C VAL A 201 9.96 -16.87 -5.82
N SER A 202 9.85 -17.18 -4.53
CA SER A 202 11.00 -17.47 -3.67
C SER A 202 11.80 -18.66 -4.19
N ASP A 203 11.11 -19.70 -4.69
CA ASP A 203 11.72 -20.88 -5.30
C ASP A 203 12.44 -20.53 -6.62
N ASP A 204 11.91 -19.61 -7.44
CA ASP A 204 12.59 -19.10 -8.65
C ASP A 204 13.87 -18.32 -8.31
N LEU A 205 13.79 -17.41 -7.34
CA LEU A 205 14.97 -16.65 -6.88
C LEU A 205 16.04 -17.59 -6.31
N GLN A 206 15.62 -18.58 -5.52
CA GLN A 206 16.54 -19.56 -4.95
C GLN A 206 17.18 -20.41 -6.04
N TRP A 207 16.41 -20.91 -6.99
CA TRP A 207 16.92 -21.67 -8.13
C TRP A 207 17.93 -20.84 -8.93
N HIS A 208 17.61 -19.58 -9.26
CA HIS A 208 18.51 -18.69 -9.98
C HIS A 208 19.83 -18.43 -9.21
N MET A 209 19.76 -18.22 -7.89
CA MET A 209 20.96 -18.08 -7.05
C MET A 209 21.81 -19.36 -6.97
N GLN A 210 21.19 -20.54 -7.05
CA GLN A 210 21.89 -21.81 -6.98
C GLN A 210 22.56 -22.18 -8.31
N HIS A 211 21.95 -21.80 -9.43
CA HIS A 211 22.35 -22.30 -10.74
C HIS A 211 23.04 -21.26 -11.63
N ILE A 212 22.61 -19.99 -11.57
CA ILE A 212 23.11 -18.91 -12.42
C ILE A 212 24.06 -18.01 -11.60
N GLU A 213 23.58 -17.44 -10.49
CA GLU A 213 24.35 -16.53 -9.63
C GLU A 213 25.13 -17.29 -8.54
N ARG A 214 25.96 -18.27 -8.96
CA ARG A 214 26.69 -19.17 -8.05
C ARG A 214 27.77 -18.45 -7.22
N ARG A 215 28.43 -17.44 -7.79
CA ARG A 215 29.53 -16.72 -7.12
C ARG A 215 28.98 -15.66 -6.17
N PHE A 216 29.70 -15.41 -5.07
CA PHE A 216 29.36 -14.30 -4.18
C PHE A 216 29.62 -12.97 -4.89
N GLY A 217 28.56 -12.19 -5.12
CA GLY A 217 28.64 -10.92 -5.82
C GLY A 217 27.45 -9.99 -5.51
N PRO A 218 27.44 -8.77 -6.08
CA PRO A 218 26.36 -7.81 -5.86
C PRO A 218 25.00 -8.32 -6.33
N LEU A 219 24.94 -9.03 -7.47
CA LEU A 219 23.71 -9.62 -8.02
C LEU A 219 23.13 -10.67 -7.07
N ARG A 220 23.92 -11.68 -6.68
CA ARG A 220 23.53 -12.67 -5.66
C ARG A 220 23.07 -12.04 -4.34
N ARG A 221 23.75 -10.99 -3.85
CA ARG A 221 23.33 -10.26 -2.63
C ARG A 221 21.99 -9.54 -2.82
N ARG A 222 21.71 -9.00 -4.01
CA ARG A 222 20.41 -8.39 -4.35
C ARG A 222 19.30 -9.44 -4.31
N LEU A 223 19.49 -10.58 -4.99
CA LEU A 223 18.56 -11.71 -4.97
C LEU A 223 18.35 -12.27 -3.56
N ALA A 224 19.42 -12.45 -2.79
CA ALA A 224 19.33 -12.97 -1.42
C ALA A 224 18.57 -12.02 -0.49
N ARG A 225 18.79 -10.70 -0.60
CA ARG A 225 18.01 -9.70 0.16
C ARG A 225 16.54 -9.76 -0.22
N LYS A 226 16.23 -9.86 -1.51
CA LYS A 226 14.86 -9.96 -2.01
C LYS A 226 14.18 -11.25 -1.54
N ASN A 227 14.86 -12.39 -1.64
CA ASN A 227 14.36 -13.67 -1.18
C ASN A 227 14.09 -13.68 0.34
N ARG A 228 14.97 -13.06 1.15
CA ARG A 228 14.71 -12.88 2.60
C ARG A 228 13.46 -12.06 2.87
N ARG A 229 13.19 -11.01 2.07
CA ARG A 229 11.97 -10.20 2.19
C ARG A 229 10.72 -11.01 1.84
N LEU A 230 10.76 -11.79 0.76
CA LEU A 230 9.65 -12.70 0.40
C LEU A 230 9.43 -13.77 1.46
N ALA A 231 10.49 -14.36 2.00
CA ALA A 231 10.40 -15.37 3.07
C ALA A 231 9.83 -14.78 4.36
N ALA A 232 10.24 -13.55 4.71
CA ALA A 232 9.69 -12.79 5.83
C ALA A 232 8.19 -12.55 5.66
N GLU A 233 7.76 -12.07 4.50
CA GLU A 233 6.34 -11.84 4.20
C GLU A 233 5.54 -13.15 4.20
N ARG A 234 6.09 -14.21 3.59
CA ARG A 234 5.47 -15.55 3.60
C ARG A 234 5.29 -16.09 5.02
N GLN A 235 6.25 -15.83 5.90
CA GLN A 235 6.15 -16.20 7.31
C GLN A 235 4.99 -15.48 8.00
N GLU A 236 4.79 -14.18 7.72
CA GLU A 236 3.64 -13.41 8.24
C GLU A 236 2.32 -13.94 7.69
N ARG A 237 2.22 -14.24 6.39
CA ARG A 237 1.00 -14.78 5.79
C ARG A 237 0.64 -16.17 6.34
N ARG A 238 1.63 -17.03 6.57
CA ARG A 238 1.40 -18.33 7.24
C ARG A 238 0.95 -18.17 8.68
N LEU A 239 1.53 -17.23 9.41
CA LEU A 239 1.10 -16.91 10.78
C LEU A 239 -0.35 -16.44 10.78
N GLN A 240 -0.73 -15.55 9.87
CA GLN A 240 -2.11 -15.08 9.73
C GLN A 240 -3.06 -16.24 9.40
N GLY A 241 -2.70 -17.12 8.46
CA GLY A 241 -3.49 -18.31 8.14
C GLY A 241 -3.73 -19.20 9.36
N ARG A 242 -2.70 -19.46 10.17
CA ARG A 242 -2.84 -20.24 11.42
C ARG A 242 -3.68 -19.55 12.49
N LEU A 243 -3.64 -18.22 12.55
CA LEU A 243 -4.50 -17.46 13.45
C LEU A 243 -5.96 -17.55 13.01
N GLU A 244 -6.22 -17.41 11.71
CA GLU A 244 -7.56 -17.50 11.13
C GLU A 244 -8.14 -18.91 11.25
N GLU A 245 -7.31 -19.95 11.07
CA GLU A 245 -7.68 -21.35 11.26
C GLU A 245 -8.05 -21.65 12.71
N LYS A 246 -7.27 -21.16 13.68
CA LYS A 246 -7.49 -21.45 15.11
C LYS A 246 -8.58 -20.62 15.77
N PHE A 247 -8.68 -19.34 15.44
CA PHE A 247 -9.57 -18.40 16.13
C PHE A 247 -10.73 -17.92 15.24
N GLY A 248 -10.69 -18.19 13.94
CA GLY A 248 -11.65 -17.69 12.97
C GLY A 248 -11.30 -16.30 12.43
N ARG A 249 -11.54 -16.09 11.13
CA ARG A 249 -11.27 -14.84 10.41
C ARG A 249 -11.90 -13.60 11.06
N LYS A 250 -13.15 -13.70 11.52
CA LYS A 250 -13.87 -12.59 12.16
C LYS A 250 -13.22 -12.16 13.48
N PHE A 251 -12.75 -13.11 14.29
CA PHE A 251 -12.09 -12.82 15.56
C PHE A 251 -10.73 -12.14 15.33
N VAL A 252 -9.92 -12.69 14.42
CA VAL A 252 -8.61 -12.10 14.07
C VAL A 252 -8.77 -10.67 13.55
N ALA A 253 -9.71 -10.43 12.64
CA ALA A 253 -9.99 -9.08 12.14
C ALA A 253 -10.53 -8.13 13.22
N ARG A 254 -11.25 -8.62 14.24
CA ARG A 254 -11.70 -7.82 15.38
C ARG A 254 -10.54 -7.53 16.34
N SER A 255 -9.70 -8.52 16.65
CA SER A 255 -8.56 -8.34 17.54
C SER A 255 -7.53 -7.35 16.96
N GLU A 256 -7.28 -7.40 15.65
CA GLU A 256 -6.41 -6.44 14.96
C GLU A 256 -6.93 -5.00 15.07
N ARG A 257 -8.25 -4.81 14.88
CA ARG A 257 -8.91 -3.51 15.05
C ARG A 257 -8.85 -3.01 16.49
N VAL A 258 -9.11 -3.88 17.47
CA VAL A 258 -9.00 -3.54 18.90
C VAL A 258 -7.58 -3.09 19.22
N VAL A 259 -6.56 -3.84 18.78
CA VAL A 259 -5.16 -3.46 19.01
C VAL A 259 -4.84 -2.12 18.36
N LEU A 260 -5.31 -1.85 17.14
CA LEU A 260 -5.11 -0.55 16.49
C LEU A 260 -5.74 0.60 17.30
N ILE A 261 -6.97 0.42 17.80
CA ILE A 261 -7.65 1.39 18.67
C ILE A 261 -6.85 1.62 19.96
N LEU A 262 -6.35 0.55 20.59
CA LEU A 262 -5.53 0.65 21.80
C LEU A 262 -4.19 1.37 21.53
N ILE A 263 -3.58 1.17 20.36
CA ILE A 263 -2.36 1.90 19.96
C ILE A 263 -2.66 3.40 19.88
N VAL A 264 -3.75 3.79 19.22
CA VAL A 264 -4.17 5.19 19.13
C VAL A 264 -4.48 5.76 20.52
N LEU A 265 -5.18 5.01 21.37
CA LEU A 265 -5.47 5.40 22.75
C LEU A 265 -4.17 5.69 23.53
N VAL A 266 -3.19 4.78 23.49
CA VAL A 266 -1.91 4.96 24.18
C VAL A 266 -1.14 6.15 23.62
N LEU A 267 -1.11 6.35 22.30
CA LEU A 267 -0.48 7.53 21.70
C LEU A 267 -1.14 8.84 22.15
N VAL A 268 -2.48 8.87 22.26
CA VAL A 268 -3.22 10.02 22.79
C VAL A 268 -2.89 10.26 24.26
N LEU A 269 -2.90 9.22 25.10
CA LEU A 269 -2.53 9.33 26.51
C LEU A 269 -1.10 9.87 26.68
N MET A 270 -0.14 9.34 25.91
CA MET A 270 1.24 9.83 25.91
C MET A 270 1.35 11.29 25.47
N THR A 271 0.58 11.70 24.46
CA THR A 271 0.55 13.08 23.96
C THR A 271 -0.07 14.04 24.98
N LEU A 272 -1.15 13.63 25.64
CA LEU A 272 -1.78 14.42 26.69
C LEU A 272 -0.88 14.54 27.92
N GLU A 273 -0.22 13.46 28.34
CA GLU A 273 0.78 13.50 29.42
C GLU A 273 1.94 14.44 29.10
N TYR A 274 2.33 14.54 27.83
CA TYR A 274 3.42 15.41 27.39
C TYR A 274 3.01 16.88 27.26
N THR A 275 1.78 17.15 26.81
CA THR A 275 1.32 18.52 26.51
C THR A 275 0.65 19.20 27.70
N LEU A 276 0.05 18.44 28.62
CA LEU A 276 -0.70 18.97 29.75
C LEU A 276 0.00 18.68 31.08
N GLN A 277 0.00 19.67 31.98
CA GLN A 277 0.43 19.46 33.37
C GLN A 277 -0.71 18.77 34.15
N LEU A 278 -0.69 17.44 34.14
CA LEU A 278 -1.73 16.62 34.78
C LEU A 278 -1.44 16.42 36.28
N SER A 279 -2.51 16.30 37.08
CA SER A 279 -2.36 15.98 38.50
C SER A 279 -1.80 14.57 38.72
N PRO A 280 -1.11 14.30 39.85
CA PRO A 280 -0.53 12.98 40.13
C PRO A 280 -1.54 11.83 40.10
N ARG A 281 -2.79 12.09 40.50
CA ARG A 281 -3.88 11.10 40.45
C ARG A 281 -4.25 10.74 39.01
N VAL A 282 -4.31 11.73 38.12
CA VAL A 282 -4.60 11.50 36.69
C VAL A 282 -3.46 10.73 36.03
N ILE A 283 -2.21 11.07 36.35
CA ILE A 283 -1.02 10.35 35.86
C ILE A 283 -1.06 8.87 36.30
N HIS A 284 -1.48 8.59 37.55
CA HIS A 284 -1.65 7.22 38.02
C HIS A 284 -2.69 6.43 37.19
N TRP A 285 -3.86 7.02 36.94
CA TRP A 285 -4.88 6.39 36.08
C TRP A 285 -4.42 6.21 34.65
N PHE A 286 -3.69 7.18 34.07
CA PHE A 286 -3.12 7.06 32.73
C PHE A 286 -2.13 5.88 32.67
N ASN A 287 -1.24 5.75 33.66
CA ASN A 287 -0.32 4.62 33.75
C ASN A 287 -1.03 3.28 33.93
N LEU A 288 -2.16 3.25 34.66
CA LEU A 288 -2.95 2.03 34.83
C LEU A 288 -3.65 1.62 33.53
N ILE A 289 -4.31 2.54 32.84
CA ILE A 289 -4.94 2.29 31.53
C ILE A 289 -3.88 1.83 30.52
N ASP A 290 -2.74 2.52 30.49
CA ASP A 290 -1.61 2.18 29.64
C ASP A 290 -1.07 0.77 29.94
N ALA A 291 -0.95 0.39 31.21
CA ALA A 291 -0.55 -0.95 31.62
C ALA A 291 -1.55 -2.02 31.16
N MET A 292 -2.86 -1.75 31.23
CA MET A 292 -3.89 -2.66 30.70
C MET A 292 -3.75 -2.85 29.19
N CYS A 293 -3.53 -1.76 28.44
CA CYS A 293 -3.25 -1.84 26.99
C CYS A 293 -1.99 -2.67 26.70
N CYS A 294 -0.93 -2.47 27.48
CA CYS A 294 0.31 -3.23 27.38
C CYS A 294 0.11 -4.74 27.58
N VAL A 295 -0.71 -5.15 28.56
CA VAL A 295 -1.04 -6.57 28.76
C VAL A 295 -1.70 -7.16 27.51
N VAL A 296 -2.61 -6.43 26.87
CA VAL A 296 -3.25 -6.87 25.61
C VAL A 296 -2.21 -7.02 24.50
N PHE A 297 -1.30 -6.04 24.33
CA PHE A 297 -0.24 -6.12 23.31
C PHE A 297 0.75 -7.26 23.55
N LEU A 298 1.15 -7.50 24.80
CA LEU A 298 2.03 -8.61 25.18
C LEU A 298 1.35 -9.96 24.96
N THR A 299 0.06 -10.06 25.29
CA THR A 299 -0.73 -11.28 25.03
C THR A 299 -0.84 -11.56 23.54
N GLU A 300 -1.15 -10.54 22.73
CA GLU A 300 -1.18 -10.67 21.27
C GLU A 300 0.18 -11.12 20.71
N PHE A 301 1.27 -10.49 21.17
CA PHE A 301 2.63 -10.85 20.76
C PHE A 301 2.97 -12.29 21.15
N GLY A 302 2.62 -12.72 22.36
CA GLY A 302 2.81 -14.09 22.84
C GLY A 302 2.07 -15.11 21.99
N ILE A 303 0.78 -14.86 21.70
CA ILE A 303 -0.01 -15.73 20.81
C ILE A 303 0.66 -15.84 19.44
N LYS A 304 1.04 -14.70 18.84
CA LYS A 304 1.74 -14.68 17.54
C LYS A 304 3.06 -15.44 17.56
N LEU A 305 3.86 -15.25 18.61
CA LEU A 305 5.14 -15.95 18.77
C LEU A 305 4.98 -17.47 18.87
N THR A 306 3.95 -17.95 19.57
CA THR A 306 3.72 -19.40 19.73
C THR A 306 3.32 -20.08 18.42
N LEU A 307 2.56 -19.37 17.56
CA LEU A 307 2.03 -19.88 16.30
C LEU A 307 2.95 -19.64 15.08
N ALA A 308 3.88 -18.69 15.18
CA ALA A 308 4.77 -18.34 14.08
C ALA A 308 5.66 -19.52 13.66
N PRO A 309 5.71 -19.87 12.36
CA PRO A 309 6.64 -20.89 11.87
C PRO A 309 8.07 -20.33 11.97
N GLY A 310 9.00 -20.97 12.67
CA GLY A 310 10.36 -20.40 12.87
C GLY A 310 10.38 -19.27 13.92
N ARG A 311 9.94 -19.59 15.14
CA ARG A 311 9.72 -18.65 16.28
C ARG A 311 10.90 -17.68 16.51
N THR A 312 12.12 -18.17 16.49
CA THR A 312 13.33 -17.35 16.75
C THR A 312 13.54 -16.26 15.69
N THR A 313 13.36 -16.59 14.42
CA THR A 313 13.50 -15.64 13.31
C THR A 313 12.38 -14.61 13.33
N TRP A 314 11.15 -15.03 13.67
CA TRP A 314 10.04 -14.10 13.84
C TRP A 314 10.28 -13.15 15.02
N PHE A 315 10.69 -13.69 16.18
CA PHE A 315 10.98 -12.94 17.40
C PHE A 315 12.02 -11.84 17.16
N ARG A 316 13.16 -12.18 16.54
CA ARG A 316 14.24 -11.21 16.28
C ARG A 316 13.79 -10.03 15.41
N ARG A 317 12.83 -10.23 14.51
CA ARG A 317 12.29 -9.16 13.63
C ARG A 317 11.30 -8.26 14.37
N HIS A 318 10.49 -8.82 15.27
CA HIS A 318 9.40 -8.09 15.92
C HIS A 318 9.76 -7.58 17.33
N VAL A 319 10.82 -8.08 17.97
CA VAL A 319 11.15 -7.69 19.35
C VAL A 319 11.31 -6.17 19.52
N LEU A 320 11.93 -5.49 18.57
CA LEU A 320 12.18 -4.05 18.67
C LEU A 320 10.91 -3.20 18.43
N ILE A 321 10.04 -3.64 17.51
CA ILE A 321 8.88 -2.86 17.06
C ILE A 321 7.63 -3.22 17.86
N ASP A 322 7.51 -4.46 18.32
CA ASP A 322 6.32 -4.98 18.99
C ASP A 322 6.51 -5.22 20.49
N LEU A 323 7.62 -5.85 20.90
CA LEU A 323 7.80 -6.21 22.31
C LEU A 323 8.21 -5.01 23.15
N ILE A 324 9.26 -4.28 22.75
CA ILE A 324 9.78 -3.15 23.53
C ILE A 324 8.70 -2.08 23.78
N PRO A 325 7.92 -1.63 22.77
CA PRO A 325 6.91 -0.60 23.01
C PRO A 325 5.71 -1.09 23.85
N ALA A 326 5.51 -2.40 23.95
CA ALA A 326 4.45 -3.01 24.75
C ALA A 326 4.80 -3.15 26.24
N ILE A 327 6.03 -2.83 26.68
CA ILE A 327 6.42 -2.93 28.10
C ILE A 327 5.93 -1.67 28.84
N PRO A 328 5.16 -1.81 29.94
CA PRO A 328 4.63 -0.67 30.71
C PRO A 328 5.69 -0.07 31.62
N ILE A 329 6.67 0.63 31.04
CA ILE A 329 7.85 1.14 31.77
C ILE A 329 7.46 2.19 32.82
N GLY A 330 6.35 2.93 32.62
CA GLY A 330 5.83 3.87 33.62
C GLY A 330 5.38 3.18 34.91
N LEU A 331 4.66 2.05 34.79
CA LEU A 331 4.23 1.25 35.93
C LEU A 331 5.42 0.58 36.62
N ILE A 332 6.37 0.04 35.83
CA ILE A 332 7.57 -0.59 36.38
C ILE A 332 8.43 0.44 37.13
N ALA A 333 8.61 1.64 36.59
CA ALA A 333 9.39 2.70 37.24
C ALA A 333 8.73 3.17 38.54
N THR A 334 7.41 3.41 38.53
CA THR A 334 6.67 3.82 39.74
C THR A 334 6.64 2.70 40.79
N GLY A 335 6.48 1.44 40.37
CA GLY A 335 6.57 0.27 41.24
C GLY A 335 7.97 0.11 41.87
N LEU A 336 9.04 0.32 41.10
CA LEU A 336 10.41 0.30 41.63
C LEU A 336 10.68 1.46 42.60
N GLU A 337 10.19 2.67 42.32
CA GLU A 337 10.32 3.81 43.22
C GLU A 337 9.54 3.58 44.53
N SER A 338 8.35 2.99 44.44
CA SER A 338 7.50 2.65 45.59
C SER A 338 8.12 1.53 46.44
N ALA A 339 8.64 0.48 45.80
CA ALA A 339 9.32 -0.64 46.46
C ALA A 339 10.65 -0.21 47.12
N ALA A 340 11.37 0.73 46.50
CA ALA A 340 12.56 1.33 47.11
C ALA A 340 12.24 2.20 48.34
N GLY A 341 11.01 2.75 48.42
CA GLY A 341 10.57 3.58 49.54
C GLY A 341 9.92 2.82 50.71
N VAL A 342 9.29 1.66 50.45
CA VAL A 342 8.39 1.03 51.44
C VAL A 342 8.98 -0.19 52.17
N ASP A 343 10.00 -0.90 51.66
CA ASP A 343 10.48 -2.12 52.34
C ASP A 343 11.97 -2.48 52.09
N ALA A 344 12.88 -1.53 52.34
CA ALA A 344 14.31 -1.84 52.47
C ALA A 344 14.63 -2.72 53.72
N ILE A 345 13.64 -2.96 54.60
CA ILE A 345 13.83 -3.62 55.90
C ILE A 345 13.43 -5.12 55.89
N ARG A 346 12.52 -5.58 55.01
CA ARG A 346 12.04 -6.98 55.02
C ARG A 346 12.60 -7.93 53.96
N ALA A 347 13.17 -7.45 52.85
CA ALA A 347 13.71 -8.29 51.77
C ALA A 347 15.25 -8.42 51.77
N GLY A 348 15.86 -8.53 52.96
CA GLY A 348 17.30 -8.33 53.23
C GLY A 348 18.32 -9.32 52.63
N ARG A 349 17.97 -10.14 51.63
CA ARG A 349 18.94 -11.08 51.00
C ARG A 349 19.07 -10.97 49.48
N VAL A 350 18.02 -10.58 48.75
CA VAL A 350 18.09 -10.42 47.29
C VAL A 350 18.44 -8.97 46.91
N SER A 351 18.10 -7.98 47.75
CA SER A 351 18.38 -6.56 47.51
C SER A 351 19.87 -6.18 47.55
N ARG A 352 20.73 -7.00 48.18
CA ARG A 352 22.18 -6.75 48.25
C ARG A 352 22.90 -6.95 46.92
N PHE A 353 22.38 -7.80 46.05
CA PHE A 353 23.00 -8.09 44.75
C PHE A 353 22.59 -7.11 43.65
N LEU A 354 21.46 -6.43 43.79
CA LEU A 354 21.09 -5.32 42.92
C LEU A 354 21.43 -4.00 43.63
N ARG A 355 22.53 -3.34 43.22
CA ARG A 355 22.81 -1.93 43.56
C ARG A 355 21.79 -0.99 42.89
N LEU A 356 20.52 -1.12 43.29
CA LEU A 356 19.31 -0.43 42.82
C LEU A 356 19.38 1.11 42.82
N PRO A 357 20.09 1.80 43.73
CA PRO A 357 20.14 3.27 43.71
C PRO A 357 20.78 3.83 42.44
N ARG A 358 21.74 3.10 41.85
CA ARG A 358 22.39 3.51 40.59
C ARG A 358 21.43 3.34 39.42
N LEU A 359 20.68 2.24 39.38
CA LEU A 359 19.65 1.97 38.37
C LEU A 359 18.55 3.04 38.35
N ALA A 360 18.08 3.52 39.52
CA ALA A 360 17.08 4.59 39.59
C ALA A 360 17.54 5.89 38.90
N ARG A 361 18.83 6.25 39.03
CA ARG A 361 19.40 7.42 38.33
C ARG A 361 19.44 7.21 36.82
N TYR A 362 19.85 6.02 36.36
CA TYR A 362 19.83 5.70 34.94
C TYR A 362 18.40 5.69 34.37
N VAL A 363 17.43 5.15 35.10
CA VAL A 363 16.02 5.13 34.69
C VAL A 363 15.49 6.55 34.48
N ARG A 364 15.83 7.53 35.34
CA ARG A 364 15.41 8.93 35.13
C ARG A 364 15.97 9.54 33.85
N ILE A 365 17.24 9.29 33.55
CA ILE A 365 17.90 9.81 32.34
C ILE A 365 17.37 9.11 31.08
N VAL A 366 17.10 7.80 31.17
CA VAL A 366 16.66 6.97 30.04
C VAL A 366 15.15 7.08 29.78
N ARG A 367 14.35 7.51 30.76
CA ARG A 367 12.87 7.58 30.65
C ARG A 367 12.37 8.40 29.46
N PRO A 368 12.88 9.61 29.16
CA PRO A 368 12.47 10.36 27.96
C PRO A 368 12.81 9.61 26.67
N ALA A 369 14.02 9.04 26.58
CA ALA A 369 14.45 8.28 25.41
C ALA A 369 13.58 7.04 25.19
N VAL A 370 13.27 6.30 26.25
CA VAL A 370 12.36 5.16 26.21
C VAL A 370 10.95 5.57 25.78
N ARG A 371 10.43 6.69 26.28
CA ARG A 371 9.12 7.23 25.86
C ARG A 371 9.11 7.56 24.37
N LEU A 372 10.18 8.18 23.86
CA LEU A 372 10.31 8.47 22.43
C LEU A 372 10.39 7.19 21.59
N ILE A 373 11.23 6.23 21.99
CA ILE A 373 11.34 4.92 21.33
C ILE A 373 9.98 4.21 21.32
N ARG A 374 9.24 4.26 22.43
CA ARG A 374 7.92 3.67 22.56
C ARG A 374 6.87 4.35 21.69
N GLY A 375 6.80 5.69 21.73
CA GLY A 375 5.90 6.46 20.88
C GLY A 375 6.17 6.19 19.41
N PHE A 376 7.45 6.17 19.00
CA PHE A 376 7.85 5.83 17.65
C PHE A 376 7.53 4.37 17.28
N GLY A 377 7.79 3.40 18.16
CA GLY A 377 7.50 2.00 17.93
C GLY A 377 6.00 1.72 17.79
N LEU A 378 5.17 2.33 18.65
CA LEU A 378 3.71 2.26 18.55
C LEU A 378 3.19 2.93 17.28
N LEU A 379 3.74 4.08 16.90
CA LEU A 379 3.41 4.75 15.65
C LEU A 379 3.78 3.87 14.44
N ALA A 380 4.99 3.33 14.40
CA ALA A 380 5.44 2.43 13.35
C ALA A 380 4.56 1.18 13.24
N ARG A 381 4.19 0.56 14.38
CA ARG A 381 3.25 -0.56 14.43
C ARG A 381 1.85 -0.18 13.94
N GLY A 382 1.37 1.00 14.31
CA GLY A 382 0.09 1.54 13.84
C GLY A 382 0.08 1.74 12.33
N LEU A 383 1.16 2.34 11.78
CA LEU A 383 1.35 2.55 10.35
C LEU A 383 1.48 1.24 9.58
N ASP A 384 2.25 0.25 10.07
CA ASP A 384 2.37 -1.07 9.45
C ASP A 384 1.01 -1.78 9.36
N ARG A 385 0.20 -1.71 10.42
CA ARG A 385 -1.16 -2.27 10.41
C ARG A 385 -2.09 -1.55 9.43
N LEU A 386 -2.05 -0.22 9.40
CA LEU A 386 -2.82 0.56 8.45
C LEU A 386 -2.39 0.25 7.01
N ALA A 387 -1.08 0.16 6.76
CA ALA A 387 -0.54 -0.19 5.46
C ALA A 387 -1.00 -1.57 5.00
N ARG A 388 -1.03 -2.57 5.88
CA ARG A 388 -1.56 -3.91 5.55
C ARG A 388 -3.06 -3.90 5.33
N GLN A 389 -3.82 -3.20 6.18
CA GLN A 389 -5.28 -3.13 6.09
C GLN A 389 -5.73 -2.45 4.79
N TYR A 390 -5.04 -1.38 4.40
CA TYR A 390 -5.34 -0.61 3.19
C TYR A 390 -4.37 -0.91 2.04
N GLY A 391 -3.65 -2.04 2.13
CA GLY A 391 -2.62 -2.44 1.18
C GLY A 391 -3.14 -2.36 -0.25
N HIS A 392 -4.29 -2.96 -0.54
CA HIS A 392 -4.92 -2.92 -1.86
C HIS A 392 -5.10 -1.52 -2.48
N ILE A 393 -5.31 -0.47 -1.67
CA ILE A 393 -5.42 0.91 -2.14
C ILE A 393 -4.03 1.54 -2.29
N LEU A 394 -3.15 1.30 -1.30
CA LEU A 394 -1.81 1.86 -1.25
C LEU A 394 -0.84 1.20 -2.25
N ASN A 395 -1.16 0.01 -2.76
CA ASN A 395 -0.31 -0.80 -3.64
C ASN A 395 -0.40 -0.43 -5.12
N GLN A 396 -0.48 0.86 -5.39
CA GLN A 396 -0.23 1.37 -6.72
C GLN A 396 1.24 1.79 -6.76
N ASN A 397 1.98 1.30 -7.75
CA ASN A 397 3.35 1.73 -7.98
C ASN A 397 3.28 3.16 -8.51
N VAL A 398 3.33 4.13 -7.60
CA VAL A 398 3.28 5.54 -7.97
C VAL A 398 4.65 5.94 -8.49
N ILE A 399 4.78 6.07 -9.82
CA ILE A 399 6.02 6.55 -10.42
C ILE A 399 6.11 8.07 -10.23
N LEU A 400 7.06 8.52 -9.42
CA LEU A 400 7.26 9.95 -9.19
C LEU A 400 7.89 10.67 -10.38
N TYR A 401 8.73 9.96 -11.15
CA TYR A 401 9.46 10.48 -12.30
C TYR A 401 9.27 9.55 -13.50
N PRO A 402 8.10 9.59 -14.14
CA PRO A 402 7.85 8.73 -15.29
C PRO A 402 8.76 9.12 -16.44
N THR A 403 9.25 8.14 -17.19
CA THR A 403 9.86 8.40 -18.51
C THR A 403 8.79 8.90 -19.49
N ARG A 404 9.19 9.54 -20.60
CA ARG A 404 8.23 9.98 -21.63
C ARG A 404 7.41 8.81 -22.18
N GLN A 405 8.03 7.64 -22.33
CA GLN A 405 7.37 6.42 -22.78
C GLN A 405 6.35 5.93 -21.72
N GLU A 406 6.71 5.92 -20.44
CA GLU A 406 5.77 5.57 -19.36
C GLU A 406 4.59 6.56 -19.26
N LEU A 407 4.85 7.86 -19.45
CA LEU A 407 3.79 8.88 -19.46
C LEU A 407 2.85 8.67 -20.64
N GLN A 408 3.37 8.54 -21.86
CA GLN A 408 2.56 8.30 -23.06
C GLN A 408 1.77 7.01 -22.94
N ARG A 409 2.39 5.94 -22.43
CA ARG A 409 1.71 4.67 -22.20
C ARG A 409 0.62 4.79 -21.14
N SER A 410 0.85 5.55 -20.08
CA SER A 410 -0.15 5.80 -19.04
C SER A 410 -1.29 6.65 -19.57
N GLU A 411 -1.02 7.69 -20.36
CA GLU A 411 -2.02 8.51 -21.05
C GLU A 411 -2.85 7.67 -22.01
N GLN A 412 -2.22 6.83 -22.83
CA GLN A 412 -2.90 5.86 -23.69
C GLN A 412 -3.77 4.88 -22.89
N LEU A 413 -3.28 4.38 -21.74
CA LEU A 413 -4.06 3.52 -20.85
C LEU A 413 -5.22 4.27 -20.20
N LEU A 414 -5.08 5.55 -19.88
CA LEU A 414 -6.17 6.39 -19.38
C LEU A 414 -7.20 6.65 -20.47
N ASP A 415 -6.75 6.94 -21.69
CA ASP A 415 -7.61 7.15 -22.85
C ASP A 415 -8.32 5.84 -23.23
N ALA A 416 -7.65 4.70 -23.09
CA ALA A 416 -8.26 3.37 -23.21
C ALA A 416 -9.23 3.07 -22.05
N ARG A 417 -8.95 3.53 -20.82
CA ARG A 417 -9.90 3.45 -19.68
C ARG A 417 -11.05 4.45 -19.77
N ARG A 418 -10.88 5.53 -20.52
CA ARG A 418 -11.94 6.46 -20.94
C ARG A 418 -12.52 6.06 -22.31
N SER A 419 -12.10 4.92 -22.86
CA SER A 419 -12.60 4.51 -24.17
C SER A 419 -14.09 4.27 -24.05
N ILE A 420 -14.81 4.75 -25.05
CA ILE A 420 -16.25 4.53 -25.20
C ILE A 420 -16.58 3.04 -25.05
N ILE A 421 -15.69 2.12 -25.45
CA ILE A 421 -15.86 0.67 -25.28
C ILE A 421 -15.96 0.27 -23.80
N SER A 422 -15.11 0.82 -22.93
CA SER A 422 -15.16 0.52 -21.49
C SER A 422 -16.41 1.09 -20.82
N GLU A 423 -16.86 2.28 -21.25
CA GLU A 423 -18.12 2.87 -20.80
C GLU A 423 -19.32 2.01 -21.24
N LEU A 424 -19.36 1.62 -22.52
CA LEU A 424 -20.39 0.74 -23.07
C LEU A 424 -20.43 -0.62 -22.38
N ARG A 425 -19.26 -1.18 -22.07
CA ARG A 425 -19.15 -2.43 -21.32
C ARG A 425 -19.76 -2.31 -19.92
N ASN A 426 -19.46 -1.21 -19.22
CA ASN A 426 -20.06 -0.93 -17.90
C ASN A 426 -21.57 -0.69 -18.00
N GLU A 427 -22.03 -0.04 -19.06
CA GLU A 427 -23.45 0.21 -19.34
C GLU A 427 -24.20 -1.09 -19.62
N ILE A 428 -23.67 -1.96 -20.50
CA ILE A 428 -24.21 -3.30 -20.78
C ILE A 428 -24.21 -4.17 -19.51
N SER A 429 -23.11 -4.16 -18.74
CA SER A 429 -23.05 -4.88 -17.46
C SER A 429 -24.07 -4.37 -16.45
N SER A 430 -24.41 -3.08 -16.49
CA SER A 430 -25.45 -2.49 -15.65
C SER A 430 -26.84 -2.88 -16.13
N CYS A 431 -27.07 -2.90 -17.46
CA CYS A 431 -28.31 -3.40 -18.06
C CYS A 431 -28.57 -4.87 -17.68
N TRP A 432 -27.54 -5.72 -17.69
CA TRP A 432 -27.68 -7.12 -17.24
C TRP A 432 -28.09 -7.22 -15.77
N ARG A 433 -27.50 -6.38 -14.90
CA ARG A 433 -27.83 -6.35 -13.48
C ARG A 433 -29.27 -5.88 -13.25
N GLU A 434 -29.67 -4.83 -13.96
CA GLU A 434 -31.03 -4.28 -13.92
C GLU A 434 -32.05 -5.30 -14.40
N LEU A 435 -31.80 -5.94 -15.55
CA LEU A 435 -32.66 -6.99 -16.09
C LEU A 435 -32.84 -8.16 -15.11
N LEU A 436 -31.75 -8.59 -14.45
CA LEU A 436 -31.82 -9.64 -13.44
C LEU A 436 -32.59 -9.20 -12.18
N THR A 437 -32.50 -7.92 -11.81
CA THR A 437 -33.19 -7.36 -10.64
C THR A 437 -34.69 -7.19 -10.87
N LEU A 438 -35.09 -6.86 -12.10
CA LEU A 438 -36.49 -6.63 -12.49
C LEU A 438 -37.23 -7.94 -12.84
N ALA A 439 -36.51 -8.98 -13.23
CA ALA A 439 -37.11 -10.25 -13.63
C ALA A 439 -37.65 -11.05 -12.44
N GLU A 440 -38.80 -11.68 -12.64
CA GLU A 440 -39.36 -12.68 -11.72
C GLU A 440 -38.38 -13.84 -11.50
N GLU A 441 -38.41 -14.44 -10.31
CA GLU A 441 -37.48 -15.52 -9.90
C GLU A 441 -37.43 -16.68 -10.89
N GLU A 442 -38.55 -16.98 -11.57
CA GLU A 442 -38.64 -18.03 -12.59
C GLU A 442 -37.76 -17.75 -13.82
N HIS A 443 -37.57 -16.48 -14.19
CA HIS A 443 -36.83 -16.08 -15.40
C HIS A 443 -35.35 -15.80 -15.14
N GLN A 444 -34.96 -15.55 -13.89
CA GLN A 444 -33.58 -15.22 -13.51
C GLN A 444 -32.55 -16.28 -13.97
N PRO A 445 -32.78 -17.61 -13.85
CA PRO A 445 -31.84 -18.62 -14.34
C PRO A 445 -31.62 -18.54 -15.86
N GLY A 446 -32.69 -18.30 -16.63
CA GLY A 446 -32.62 -18.21 -18.09
C GLY A 446 -31.83 -17.00 -18.57
N ILE A 447 -32.05 -15.84 -17.95
CA ILE A 447 -31.28 -14.61 -18.19
C ILE A 447 -29.80 -14.87 -17.86
N ALA A 448 -29.54 -15.53 -16.73
CA ALA A 448 -28.20 -15.80 -16.27
C ALA A 448 -27.41 -16.75 -17.16
N ALA A 449 -28.06 -17.82 -17.63
CA ALA A 449 -27.51 -18.76 -18.60
C ALA A 449 -27.25 -18.09 -19.97
N CYS A 450 -28.13 -17.18 -20.41
CA CYS A 450 -27.96 -16.43 -21.67
C CYS A 450 -26.64 -15.65 -21.68
N ARG A 451 -26.32 -14.93 -20.60
CA ARG A 451 -25.04 -14.22 -20.48
C ARG A 451 -23.84 -15.16 -20.38
N LEU A 452 -23.96 -16.29 -19.67
CA LEU A 452 -22.88 -17.30 -19.62
C LEU A 452 -22.57 -17.87 -21.00
N ALA A 453 -23.57 -18.05 -21.87
CA ALA A 453 -23.36 -18.49 -23.23
C ALA A 453 -22.51 -17.49 -24.04
N VAL A 454 -22.71 -16.18 -23.84
CA VAL A 454 -21.85 -15.14 -24.44
C VAL A 454 -20.41 -15.34 -23.98
N PHE A 455 -20.16 -15.39 -22.67
CA PHE A 455 -18.80 -15.56 -22.15
C PHE A 455 -18.13 -16.85 -22.64
N ARG A 456 -18.88 -17.96 -22.76
CA ARG A 456 -18.35 -19.24 -23.24
C ARG A 456 -17.84 -19.15 -24.68
N THR A 457 -18.62 -18.53 -25.57
CA THR A 457 -18.24 -18.34 -26.98
C THR A 457 -17.02 -17.44 -27.09
N GLU A 458 -17.06 -16.26 -26.46
CA GLU A 458 -15.98 -15.28 -26.56
C GLU A 458 -14.66 -15.79 -25.96
N LEU A 459 -14.72 -16.53 -24.84
CA LEU A 459 -13.53 -17.16 -24.25
C LEU A 459 -12.99 -18.33 -25.07
N ALA A 460 -13.83 -19.01 -25.85
CA ALA A 460 -13.37 -20.04 -26.77
C ALA A 460 -12.60 -19.40 -27.94
N ASP A 461 -13.16 -18.34 -28.53
CA ASP A 461 -12.54 -17.60 -29.63
C ASP A 461 -11.23 -16.95 -29.20
N ALA A 462 -11.20 -16.36 -27.99
CA ALA A 462 -9.99 -15.76 -27.44
C ALA A 462 -8.87 -16.78 -27.14
N ALA A 463 -9.22 -18.04 -26.83
CA ALA A 463 -8.24 -19.10 -26.62
C ALA A 463 -7.54 -19.53 -27.94
N HIS A 464 -8.25 -19.48 -29.07
CA HIS A 464 -7.70 -19.79 -30.39
C HIS A 464 -6.76 -18.69 -30.90
N ALA A 465 -7.02 -17.43 -30.56
CA ALA A 465 -6.19 -16.30 -30.96
C ALA A 465 -4.83 -16.20 -30.21
N HIS A 466 -4.49 -17.18 -29.36
CA HIS A 466 -3.40 -17.07 -28.38
C HIS A 466 -2.04 -17.64 -28.82
N GLU A 467 -1.87 -17.92 -30.13
CA GLU A 467 -0.73 -18.71 -30.63
C GLU A 467 0.60 -17.93 -30.72
N SER A 468 0.61 -16.60 -30.60
CA SER A 468 1.87 -15.82 -30.75
C SER A 468 1.81 -14.44 -30.10
N VAL A 469 2.13 -14.29 -28.81
CA VAL A 469 2.35 -12.93 -28.25
C VAL A 469 3.37 -12.89 -27.12
N ASP A 470 4.11 -11.80 -27.12
CA ASP A 470 5.25 -11.43 -26.29
C ASP A 470 4.95 -11.35 -24.78
N VAL A 471 5.90 -11.80 -23.96
CA VAL A 471 5.73 -12.05 -22.52
C VAL A 471 5.78 -10.76 -21.68
N ALA A 472 6.33 -9.68 -22.23
CA ALA A 472 6.69 -8.47 -21.49
C ALA A 472 5.52 -7.50 -21.23
N ALA A 473 4.55 -7.37 -22.13
CA ALA A 473 3.68 -6.17 -22.17
C ALA A 473 2.66 -6.04 -21.03
N ALA A 474 2.33 -7.10 -20.30
CA ALA A 474 1.17 -7.04 -19.40
C ALA A 474 1.51 -6.88 -17.90
N GLU A 475 2.77 -6.62 -17.55
CA GLU A 475 3.19 -6.35 -16.16
C GLU A 475 2.83 -4.94 -15.66
N ASP A 476 2.41 -4.02 -16.55
CA ASP A 476 2.43 -2.57 -16.30
C ASP A 476 1.17 -1.91 -15.71
N VAL A 477 0.07 -2.62 -15.46
CA VAL A 477 -1.21 -1.97 -15.06
C VAL A 477 -1.18 -1.39 -13.62
N ARG A 478 -0.09 -1.62 -12.87
CA ARG A 478 0.05 -1.10 -11.49
C ARG A 478 0.91 0.14 -11.39
N GLU A 479 1.59 0.52 -12.46
CA GLU A 479 2.42 1.70 -12.46
C GLU A 479 1.57 2.89 -12.90
N ILE A 480 1.37 3.85 -11.99
CA ILE A 480 0.59 5.05 -12.27
C ILE A 480 1.48 6.24 -11.97
N PRO A 481 1.81 7.07 -12.98
CA PRO A 481 2.52 8.31 -12.74
C PRO A 481 1.82 9.16 -11.67
N ALA A 482 2.60 9.72 -10.75
CA ALA A 482 2.06 10.53 -9.66
C ALA A 482 1.18 11.69 -10.15
N GLY A 483 1.59 12.33 -11.25
CA GLY A 483 0.82 13.40 -11.89
C GLY A 483 -0.58 12.93 -12.32
N ILE A 484 -0.67 11.77 -12.96
CA ILE A 484 -1.92 11.16 -13.40
C ILE A 484 -2.81 10.80 -12.20
N LEU A 485 -2.25 10.18 -11.16
CA LEU A 485 -3.02 9.84 -9.96
C LEU A 485 -3.58 11.11 -9.28
N ILE A 486 -2.77 12.16 -9.19
CA ILE A 486 -3.18 13.45 -8.63
C ILE A 486 -4.29 14.07 -9.47
N GLU A 487 -4.20 14.00 -10.80
CA GLU A 487 -5.22 14.47 -11.71
C GLU A 487 -6.51 13.66 -11.61
N GLN A 488 -6.43 12.33 -11.49
CA GLN A 488 -7.60 11.47 -11.22
C GLN A 488 -8.28 11.86 -9.90
N LEU A 489 -7.52 12.08 -8.83
CA LEU A 489 -8.08 12.53 -7.55
C LEU A 489 -8.74 13.91 -7.66
N ALA A 490 -8.13 14.82 -8.43
CA ALA A 490 -8.62 16.18 -8.66
C ALA A 490 -9.83 16.26 -9.60
N SER A 491 -9.96 15.31 -10.53
CA SER A 491 -11.06 15.21 -11.51
C SER A 491 -12.11 14.17 -11.14
N ALA A 492 -11.96 13.50 -9.98
CA ALA A 492 -12.84 12.45 -9.51
C ALA A 492 -14.33 12.86 -9.56
N THR A 493 -15.17 11.96 -10.06
CA THR A 493 -16.64 12.07 -10.05
C THR A 493 -17.22 11.01 -9.10
N SER A 494 -18.49 11.18 -8.70
CA SER A 494 -19.18 10.24 -7.81
C SER A 494 -19.24 8.84 -8.43
N GLN A 495 -19.55 8.77 -9.73
CA GLN A 495 -19.57 7.52 -10.51
C GLN A 495 -18.18 6.87 -10.62
N SER A 496 -17.13 7.64 -10.92
CA SER A 496 -15.78 7.09 -11.07
C SER A 496 -15.25 6.53 -9.74
N LEU A 497 -15.53 7.22 -8.63
CA LEU A 497 -15.15 6.73 -7.30
C LEU A 497 -15.98 5.51 -6.89
N GLU A 498 -17.29 5.48 -7.16
CA GLU A 498 -18.14 4.32 -6.88
C GLU A 498 -17.70 3.08 -7.65
N ALA A 499 -17.36 3.23 -8.93
CA ALA A 499 -16.81 2.16 -9.75
C ALA A 499 -15.45 1.66 -9.23
N THR A 500 -14.59 2.56 -8.73
CA THR A 500 -13.22 2.22 -8.31
C THR A 500 -13.15 1.67 -6.89
N LEU A 501 -13.86 2.30 -5.94
CA LEU A 501 -13.78 2.01 -4.50
C LEU A 501 -14.91 1.09 -4.01
N GLY A 502 -16.03 1.03 -4.75
CA GLY A 502 -17.25 0.37 -4.32
C GLY A 502 -18.03 1.19 -3.27
N SER A 503 -19.36 1.05 -3.30
CA SER A 503 -20.28 1.75 -2.40
C SER A 503 -19.99 1.54 -0.89
N PRO A 504 -19.60 0.34 -0.41
CA PRO A 504 -19.32 0.13 1.02
C PRO A 504 -18.15 0.97 1.54
N LEU A 505 -17.08 1.09 0.74
CA LEU A 505 -15.89 1.85 1.11
C LEU A 505 -16.18 3.35 1.10
N ILE A 506 -16.95 3.83 0.13
CA ILE A 506 -17.41 5.23 0.08
C ILE A 506 -18.23 5.60 1.31
N ALA A 507 -19.18 4.75 1.72
CA ALA A 507 -19.94 4.97 2.95
C ALA A 507 -19.04 4.98 4.20
N GLN A 508 -17.99 4.16 4.24
CA GLN A 508 -17.02 4.18 5.34
C GLN A 508 -16.17 5.47 5.33
N LEU A 509 -15.65 5.87 4.17
CA LEU A 509 -14.86 7.08 4.01
C LEU A 509 -15.69 8.34 4.33
N SER A 510 -16.91 8.44 3.82
CA SER A 510 -17.85 9.53 4.16
C SER A 510 -18.04 9.63 5.67
N ARG A 511 -18.28 8.51 6.37
CA ARG A 511 -18.41 8.53 7.84
C ARG A 511 -17.14 9.03 8.53
N MET A 512 -15.96 8.58 8.10
CA MET A 512 -14.69 9.06 8.65
C MET A 512 -14.48 10.56 8.37
N LEU A 513 -14.75 11.02 7.15
CA LEU A 513 -14.64 12.42 6.76
C LEU A 513 -15.60 13.31 7.54
N ARG A 514 -16.84 12.86 7.79
CA ARG A 514 -17.81 13.57 8.64
C ARG A 514 -17.33 13.69 10.08
N VAL A 515 -16.64 12.69 10.62
CA VAL A 515 -16.02 12.76 11.96
C VAL A 515 -14.84 13.73 11.98
N LEU A 516 -13.93 13.63 11.00
CA LEU A 516 -12.76 14.50 10.90
C LEU A 516 -13.11 15.96 10.60
N GLY A 517 -14.23 16.19 9.90
CA GLY A 517 -14.75 17.52 9.59
C GLY A 517 -15.38 18.25 10.77
N ARG A 518 -15.57 17.60 11.93
CA ARG A 518 -16.12 18.21 13.15
C ARG A 518 -15.02 18.79 14.05
N PRO A 519 -15.28 19.87 14.79
CA PRO A 519 -14.41 20.30 15.89
C PRO A 519 -14.28 19.20 16.96
N PRO A 520 -13.11 19.05 17.62
CA PRO A 520 -11.90 19.85 17.45
C PRO A 520 -10.97 19.37 16.32
N MET A 521 -11.23 18.22 15.68
CA MET A 521 -10.33 17.64 14.68
C MET A 521 -10.08 18.59 13.50
N ARG A 522 -11.11 19.31 13.05
CA ARG A 522 -10.99 20.30 11.98
C ARG A 522 -10.08 21.49 12.34
N TRP A 523 -9.74 21.72 13.60
CA TRP A 523 -8.79 22.77 13.99
C TRP A 523 -7.35 22.43 13.63
N LEU A 524 -7.06 21.14 13.36
CA LEU A 524 -5.73 20.74 12.90
C LEU A 524 -5.55 21.18 11.44
N PRO A 525 -4.48 21.95 11.12
CA PRO A 525 -4.31 22.57 9.80
C PRO A 525 -4.19 21.53 8.67
N VAL A 526 -3.62 20.36 8.97
CA VAL A 526 -3.50 19.24 8.02
C VAL A 526 -4.87 18.63 7.70
N ILE A 527 -5.77 18.51 8.68
CA ILE A 527 -7.11 17.98 8.45
C ILE A 527 -7.95 19.01 7.70
N ALA A 528 -7.86 20.29 8.08
CA ALA A 528 -8.60 21.37 7.44
C ALA A 528 -8.24 21.57 5.95
N SER A 529 -6.99 21.28 5.55
CA SER A 529 -6.56 21.38 4.16
C SER A 529 -7.08 20.24 3.28
N VAL A 530 -7.27 19.05 3.85
CA VAL A 530 -7.72 17.86 3.11
C VAL A 530 -9.23 17.67 3.18
N VAL A 531 -9.85 17.85 4.34
CA VAL A 531 -11.27 17.54 4.56
C VAL A 531 -12.14 18.78 4.29
N PRO A 532 -13.09 18.73 3.34
CA PRO A 532 -14.01 19.83 3.07
C PRO A 532 -15.02 20.02 4.20
N PRO A 533 -15.64 21.20 4.33
CA PRO A 533 -16.85 21.35 5.12
C PRO A 533 -17.96 20.48 4.52
N ILE A 534 -18.41 19.45 5.24
CA ILE A 534 -19.45 18.54 4.79
C ILE A 534 -20.79 18.98 5.37
N ASN A 535 -21.76 19.24 4.50
CA ASN A 535 -23.14 19.61 4.87
C ASN A 535 -24.01 18.36 5.02
N ALA A 536 -25.08 18.45 5.84
CA ALA A 536 -25.98 17.32 6.09
C ALA A 536 -26.68 16.78 4.84
N GLY A 537 -26.86 17.61 3.81
CA GLY A 537 -27.49 17.23 2.54
C GLY A 537 -26.56 16.63 1.49
N MET A 538 -25.25 16.49 1.75
CA MET A 538 -24.34 15.87 0.79
C MET A 538 -24.47 14.34 0.83
N SER A 539 -24.53 13.71 -0.35
CA SER A 539 -24.44 12.25 -0.46
C SER A 539 -23.06 11.76 0.01
N ASP A 540 -22.96 10.47 0.34
CA ASP A 540 -21.69 9.88 0.77
C ASP A 540 -20.62 9.89 -0.34
N ALA A 541 -21.06 9.74 -1.59
CA ALA A 541 -20.19 9.86 -2.75
C ALA A 541 -19.70 11.31 -2.92
N ASP A 542 -20.57 12.31 -2.83
CA ASP A 542 -20.19 13.71 -3.02
C ASP A 542 -19.24 14.20 -1.92
N ALA A 543 -19.46 13.78 -0.67
CA ALA A 543 -18.54 14.08 0.43
C ALA A 543 -17.14 13.49 0.18
N THR A 544 -17.09 12.27 -0.34
CA THR A 544 -15.83 11.58 -0.67
C THR A 544 -15.16 12.20 -1.90
N VAL A 545 -15.91 12.57 -2.95
CA VAL A 545 -15.41 13.31 -4.12
C VAL A 545 -14.81 14.65 -3.70
N ALA A 546 -15.52 15.42 -2.87
CA ALA A 546 -15.03 16.73 -2.44
C ALA A 546 -13.72 16.60 -1.63
N ALA A 547 -13.60 15.57 -0.80
CA ALA A 547 -12.35 15.27 -0.09
C ALA A 547 -11.24 14.79 -1.02
N SER A 548 -11.55 13.92 -1.99
CA SER A 548 -10.62 13.46 -3.03
C SER A 548 -10.04 14.64 -3.82
N ARG A 549 -10.89 15.58 -4.27
CA ARG A 549 -10.46 16.76 -5.02
C ARG A 549 -9.54 17.67 -4.21
N ARG A 550 -9.86 17.89 -2.93
CA ARG A 550 -8.99 18.65 -2.02
C ARG A 550 -7.67 17.95 -1.75
N LEU A 551 -7.70 16.65 -1.51
CA LEU A 551 -6.49 15.84 -1.36
C LEU A 551 -5.62 15.92 -2.62
N GLY A 552 -6.21 15.78 -3.81
CA GLY A 552 -5.55 15.97 -5.09
C GLY A 552 -4.88 17.34 -5.21
N ALA A 553 -5.57 18.42 -4.83
CA ALA A 553 -4.98 19.77 -4.84
C ALA A 553 -3.79 19.92 -3.86
N VAL A 554 -3.90 19.36 -2.66
CA VAL A 554 -2.81 19.36 -1.66
C VAL A 554 -1.62 18.54 -2.16
N LEU A 555 -1.86 17.33 -2.67
CA LEU A 555 -0.82 16.47 -3.25
C LEU A 555 -0.17 17.11 -4.46
N ARG A 556 -0.92 17.79 -5.34
CA ARG A 556 -0.36 18.56 -6.47
C ARG A 556 0.63 19.62 -5.99
N ARG A 557 0.30 20.34 -4.91
CA ARG A 557 1.22 21.34 -4.33
C ARG A 557 2.51 20.69 -3.83
N TYR A 558 2.42 19.58 -3.11
CA TYR A 558 3.60 18.86 -2.62
C TYR A 558 4.40 18.22 -3.76
N HIS A 559 3.73 17.64 -4.75
CA HIS A 559 4.35 17.07 -5.93
C HIS A 559 5.12 18.14 -6.72
N ASN A 560 4.53 19.33 -6.92
CA ASN A 560 5.23 20.45 -7.57
C ASN A 560 6.44 20.93 -6.76
N ILE A 561 6.35 20.98 -5.42
CA ILE A 561 7.49 21.32 -4.56
C ILE A 561 8.59 20.26 -4.70
N TRP A 562 8.22 18.98 -4.65
CA TRP A 562 9.16 17.87 -4.77
C TRP A 562 9.82 17.83 -6.15
N PHE A 563 9.05 18.01 -7.21
CA PHE A 563 9.54 18.07 -8.58
C PHE A 563 10.47 19.27 -8.78
N TRP A 564 10.13 20.43 -8.20
CA TRP A 564 11.04 21.57 -8.17
C TRP A 564 12.37 21.24 -7.45
N VAL A 565 12.32 20.54 -6.31
CA VAL A 565 13.53 20.11 -5.58
C VAL A 565 14.37 19.12 -6.41
N ALA A 566 13.73 18.18 -7.10
CA ALA A 566 14.44 17.18 -7.89
C ALA A 566 14.97 17.71 -9.22
N ASP A 567 14.24 18.61 -9.88
CA ASP A 567 14.75 19.34 -11.04
C ASP A 567 15.98 20.17 -10.66
N LEU A 568 16.00 20.73 -9.43
CA LEU A 568 17.18 21.35 -8.83
C LEU A 568 18.37 20.38 -8.67
N TYR A 569 18.15 19.07 -8.65
CA TYR A 569 19.22 18.07 -8.57
C TYR A 569 19.73 17.64 -9.95
N GLY A 570 18.89 17.76 -11.00
CA GLY A 570 19.20 17.33 -12.37
C GLY A 570 19.80 18.42 -13.26
N THR A 571 19.40 19.69 -13.09
CA THR A 571 19.83 20.79 -13.97
C THR A 571 20.89 21.71 -13.36
N VAL A 572 21.08 21.65 -12.05
CA VAL A 572 21.91 22.58 -11.30
C VAL A 572 23.12 21.82 -10.77
N THR A 573 24.34 22.32 -11.02
CA THR A 573 25.54 21.68 -10.48
C THR A 573 25.43 21.59 -8.95
N PRO A 574 25.99 20.55 -8.29
CA PRO A 574 25.88 20.39 -6.84
C PRO A 574 26.26 21.66 -6.06
N SER A 575 27.23 22.45 -6.56
CA SER A 575 27.62 23.74 -5.99
C SER A 575 26.51 24.81 -6.07
N GLN A 576 25.84 24.95 -7.22
CA GLN A 576 24.72 25.88 -7.38
C GLN A 576 23.48 25.47 -6.56
N PHE A 577 23.25 24.16 -6.37
CA PHE A 577 22.20 23.66 -5.46
C PHE A 577 22.50 24.08 -4.01
N VAL A 578 23.71 23.81 -3.56
CA VAL A 578 24.17 24.16 -2.21
C VAL A 578 24.11 25.69 -1.99
N ASP A 579 24.43 26.51 -2.99
CA ASP A 579 24.29 27.97 -2.90
C ASP A 579 22.83 28.43 -2.80
N ARG A 580 21.90 27.84 -3.58
CA ARG A 580 20.47 28.16 -3.50
C ARG A 580 19.84 27.74 -2.17
N VAL A 581 20.17 26.54 -1.68
CA VAL A 581 19.71 26.06 -0.36
C VAL A 581 20.29 26.96 0.73
N GLY A 582 21.59 27.25 0.68
CA GLY A 582 22.25 28.18 1.60
C GLY A 582 21.59 29.55 1.58
N THR A 583 21.29 30.11 0.41
CA THR A 583 20.63 31.41 0.25
C THR A 583 19.20 31.40 0.81
N THR A 584 18.44 30.33 0.57
CA THR A 584 17.08 30.19 1.09
C THR A 584 17.07 30.06 2.61
N LEU A 585 17.98 29.25 3.17
CA LEU A 585 18.14 29.11 4.63
C LEU A 585 18.54 30.43 5.27
N VAL A 586 19.51 31.15 4.70
CA VAL A 586 19.93 32.47 5.20
C VAL A 586 18.75 33.45 5.12
N ASN A 587 18.08 33.59 3.98
CA ASN A 587 16.99 34.56 3.82
C ASN A 587 15.79 34.27 4.75
N SER A 588 15.45 33.00 4.95
CA SER A 588 14.34 32.59 5.82
C SER A 588 14.66 32.70 7.32
N SER A 589 15.90 32.41 7.73
CA SER A 589 16.31 32.42 9.13
C SER A 589 16.88 33.76 9.61
N PHE A 590 17.37 34.63 8.71
CA PHE A 590 18.00 35.90 9.09
C PHE A 590 17.06 36.84 9.83
N ARG A 591 15.84 37.07 9.32
CA ARG A 591 14.87 37.96 9.98
C ARG A 591 14.46 37.44 11.37
N PRO A 592 14.08 36.16 11.55
CA PRO A 592 13.81 35.60 12.88
C PRO A 592 15.02 35.64 13.82
N ALA A 593 16.20 35.22 13.35
CA ALA A 593 17.42 35.16 14.16
C ALA A 593 17.84 36.55 14.62
N TYR A 594 17.80 37.56 13.74
CA TYR A 594 18.11 38.95 14.08
C TYR A 594 17.11 39.53 15.09
N ARG A 595 15.80 39.28 14.90
CA ARG A 595 14.78 39.71 15.87
C ARG A 595 14.99 39.05 17.24
N LEU A 596 15.24 37.74 17.28
CA LEU A 596 15.48 37.02 18.52
C LEU A 596 16.80 37.43 19.19
N ALA A 597 17.83 37.73 18.42
CA ALA A 597 19.08 38.28 18.94
C ALA A 597 18.89 39.68 19.55
N LEU A 598 18.10 40.55 18.89
CA LEU A 598 17.72 41.85 19.45
C LEU A 598 16.91 41.70 20.75
N PHE A 599 15.88 40.84 20.75
CA PHE A 599 15.08 40.58 21.96
C PHE A 599 15.91 39.97 23.08
N GLY A 600 16.80 39.01 22.76
CA GLY A 600 17.73 38.41 23.71
C GLY A 600 18.74 39.43 24.25
N GLY A 601 19.26 40.31 23.40
CA GLY A 601 20.16 41.39 23.80
C GLY A 601 19.47 42.41 24.71
N PHE A 602 18.25 42.83 24.37
CA PHE A 602 17.43 43.70 25.22
C PHE A 602 17.11 43.04 26.57
N PHE A 603 16.79 41.75 26.55
CA PHE A 603 16.56 40.96 27.77
C PHE A 603 17.82 40.91 28.66
N LEU A 604 18.99 40.64 28.09
CA LEU A 604 20.26 40.62 28.82
C LEU A 604 20.63 42.00 29.38
N LEU A 605 20.40 43.06 28.62
CA LEU A 605 20.60 44.45 29.08
C LEU A 605 19.66 44.78 30.24
N THR A 606 18.39 44.38 30.14
CA THR A 606 17.40 44.58 31.20
C THR A 606 17.79 43.77 32.45
N ASP A 607 18.20 42.52 32.31
CA ASP A 607 18.67 41.69 33.43
C ASP A 607 19.93 42.30 34.07
N LEU A 608 20.85 42.87 33.28
CA LEU A 608 22.05 43.55 33.78
C LEU A 608 21.68 44.82 34.57
N VAL A 609 20.80 45.67 34.04
CA VAL A 609 20.31 46.88 34.73
C VAL A 609 19.59 46.49 36.04
N LEU A 610 18.77 45.45 36.02
CA LEU A 610 18.10 44.94 37.21
C LEU A 610 19.09 44.37 38.24
N ARG A 611 20.18 43.73 37.80
CA ARG A 611 21.27 43.27 38.68
C ARG A 611 22.05 44.43 39.29
N LEU A 612 22.30 45.49 38.53
CA LEU A 612 23.03 46.67 38.99
C LEU A 612 22.23 47.55 39.96
N THR A 613 20.91 47.65 39.76
CA THR A 613 20.05 48.51 40.58
C THR A 613 19.66 47.90 41.93
N ASN A 614 19.75 46.58 42.09
CA ASN A 614 19.54 45.84 43.34
C ASN A 614 18.24 46.22 44.12
N ILE A 615 17.18 46.61 43.40
CA ILE A 615 15.90 47.00 43.98
C ILE A 615 15.09 45.73 44.29
N ARG A 616 14.93 45.39 45.57
CA ARG A 616 14.17 44.21 46.03
C ARG A 616 12.74 44.12 45.48
N ALA A 617 12.12 45.24 45.14
CA ALA A 617 10.76 45.28 44.58
C ALA A 617 10.65 44.62 43.19
N LEU A 618 11.76 44.47 42.44
CA LEU A 618 11.77 43.93 41.06
C LEU A 618 12.08 42.42 40.99
N GLU A 619 12.36 41.77 42.11
CA GLU A 619 12.63 40.32 42.20
C GLU A 619 11.55 39.43 41.54
N PRO A 620 10.23 39.70 41.70
CA PRO A 620 9.18 38.87 41.10
C PRO A 620 9.18 38.96 39.57
N ILE A 621 9.39 40.17 39.06
CA ILE A 621 9.46 40.46 37.62
C ILE A 621 10.68 39.75 37.03
N LYS A 622 11.83 39.83 37.71
CA LYS A 622 13.06 39.13 37.30
C LYS A 622 12.88 37.61 37.21
N ARG A 623 12.25 36.98 38.21
CA ARG A 623 11.96 35.53 38.16
C ARG A 623 11.02 35.15 37.03
N SER A 624 9.96 35.93 36.82
CA SER A 624 8.99 35.68 35.75
C SER A 624 9.63 35.81 34.37
N LEU A 625 10.38 36.89 34.15
CA LEU A 625 11.10 37.15 32.90
C LEU A 625 12.09 36.02 32.59
N ASN A 626 12.87 35.57 33.58
CA ASN A 626 13.88 34.54 33.37
C ASN A 626 13.29 33.14 33.11
N THR A 627 12.17 32.81 33.75
CA THR A 627 11.54 31.49 33.61
C THR A 627 10.86 31.33 32.25
N TYR A 628 10.13 32.35 31.79
CA TYR A 628 9.31 32.25 30.57
C TYR A 628 10.03 32.77 29.32
N VAL A 629 10.68 33.93 29.41
CA VAL A 629 11.33 34.58 28.26
C VAL A 629 12.70 33.96 28.01
N GLY A 630 13.48 33.73 29.07
CA GLY A 630 14.84 33.22 28.98
C GLY A 630 14.95 31.89 28.21
N HIS A 631 14.23 30.85 28.63
CA HIS A 631 14.29 29.54 27.97
C HIS A 631 13.73 29.56 26.54
N THR A 632 12.61 30.24 26.33
CA THR A 632 11.96 30.29 25.01
C THR A 632 12.83 31.02 23.99
N VAL A 633 13.38 32.18 24.36
CA VAL A 633 14.26 32.98 23.49
C VAL A 633 15.58 32.23 23.24
N LEU A 634 16.13 31.52 24.23
CA LEU A 634 17.38 30.78 24.08
C LEU A 634 17.20 29.56 23.16
N VAL A 635 16.10 28.80 23.29
CA VAL A 635 15.84 27.63 22.44
C VAL A 635 15.47 28.05 21.01
N MET A 636 14.53 28.98 20.84
CA MET A 636 14.13 29.48 19.50
C MET A 636 15.28 30.24 18.83
N GLY A 637 15.94 31.13 19.57
CA GLY A 637 17.09 31.92 19.09
C GLY A 637 18.24 31.01 18.72
N GLY A 638 18.61 30.06 19.59
CA GLY A 638 19.65 29.07 19.30
C GLY A 638 19.33 28.24 18.06
N THR A 639 18.10 27.74 17.92
CA THR A 639 17.69 26.96 16.75
C THR A 639 17.77 27.78 15.46
N CYS A 640 17.28 29.02 15.48
CA CYS A 640 17.34 29.92 14.32
C CYS A 640 18.79 30.29 13.96
N PHE A 641 19.64 30.48 14.96
CA PHE A 641 21.06 30.81 14.76
C PHE A 641 21.84 29.62 14.20
N VAL A 642 21.56 28.39 14.67
CA VAL A 642 22.14 27.16 14.10
C VAL A 642 21.75 27.01 12.63
N ILE A 643 20.47 27.21 12.29
CA ILE A 643 20.00 27.15 10.90
C ILE A 643 20.66 28.24 10.05
N LEU A 644 20.80 29.46 10.57
CA LEU A 644 21.46 30.58 9.89
C LEU A 644 22.94 30.30 9.63
N LEU A 645 23.68 29.83 10.65
CA LEU A 645 25.09 29.45 10.53
C LEU A 645 25.27 28.32 9.51
N PHE A 646 24.39 27.31 9.55
CA PHE A 646 24.40 26.23 8.58
C PHE A 646 24.15 26.75 7.15
N GLY A 647 23.20 27.67 6.98
CA GLY A 647 22.96 28.33 5.70
C GLY A 647 24.19 29.10 5.19
N PHE A 648 24.87 29.87 6.05
CA PHE A 648 26.11 30.56 5.69
C PHE A 648 27.25 29.59 5.34
N TRP A 649 27.38 28.51 6.09
CA TRP A 649 28.37 27.46 5.83
C TRP A 649 28.14 26.82 4.45
N LEU A 650 26.89 26.49 4.11
CA LEU A 650 26.55 25.99 2.78
C LEU A 650 26.90 27.00 1.68
N LYS A 651 26.55 28.29 1.83
CA LYS A 651 26.95 29.32 0.85
C LYS A 651 28.46 29.42 0.67
N ARG A 652 29.23 29.26 1.76
CA ARG A 652 30.69 29.26 1.70
C ARG A 652 31.22 28.03 0.97
N MET A 653 30.75 26.84 1.32
CA MET A 653 31.10 25.58 0.64
C MET A 653 30.78 25.64 -0.85
N ALA A 654 29.65 26.24 -1.24
CA ALA A 654 29.30 26.41 -2.64
C ALA A 654 30.28 27.31 -3.39
N ARG A 655 30.69 28.45 -2.79
CA ARG A 655 31.68 29.37 -3.37
C ARG A 655 33.08 28.76 -3.50
N GLU A 656 33.44 27.85 -2.61
CA GLU A 656 34.73 27.14 -2.66
C GLU A 656 34.71 25.98 -3.67
N ALA A 657 33.51 25.52 -4.09
CA ALA A 657 33.32 24.41 -5.03
C ALA A 657 33.02 24.83 -6.47
N THR A 658 32.65 26.10 -6.71
CA THR A 658 32.65 26.75 -8.03
C THR A 658 34.00 27.39 -8.29
#